data_AF-A0A1H6CN21-F1
#
_entry.id   AF-A0A1H6CN21-F1
#
_cell.length_a   1.000
_cell.length_b   1.000
_cell.length_c   1.000
_cell.angle_alpha   90.00
_cell.angle_beta   90.00
_cell.angle_gamma   90.00
#
_symmetry.space_group_name_H-M   'P 1'
#
loop_
_entity.id
_entity.type
_entity.pdbx_description
1 polymer ?
#
loop_
_entity_poly.entity_id
_entity_poly.type
_entity_poly.pdbx_seq_one_letter_code
_entity_poly.pdbx_strand_id
1 'polypeptide(L)'
;MIRRALVGLVAVVGAGVVAPPAASAAEPAAAGVKVTLVTGETVTVSPAGAVVSITRNGRRVNAEIRQGPSGTSVIPFSAGRMLASGKADPGLFNVTQLIAQGYDDAHRPELPVIAEYRAGNTVRTRGVRASAITPRLTGLKVPRDSGPQLWKSLVSGEIDHLWLDRKLMAGKPRQATAPAATSADVAATAAPQGMTGKGVRVAVISGGVDVAHPDLKGRVVASRNFNFGDGDIDGDGTAIASLIAGSGAASGGKRKGLAPDARIVNAKVFNGGNSEDSSLLAGMEWAATTQKARVAVLGLARICRFDTPGDDLIEKAIADLTRRTGTLFVVPAADFGFWGREQTLCSPGTSAAALTAGGTDAGYNDQWAGAGPSKGGHLFKPEISAGTKASVARSSTLTNPRPGTGPYTGWWSTDISAARVGAAAALLAQRRPAWKADRLKATLISTAAPTRDASPFAQGAGTVDADRAIRQIVLSTPGTHSVSFPWTNRKAVSRSITITNTGKATRTFTVSLAADPNLPTRPPAGMFTTKTKSLVIKPGKSAPVTVRIDPAKAKAGDYVAALTVRGGPAKVRAMFAAWVQPTSRKLTVRLLDAAGAPVDQQQIRAVNLKSGAETYVDVRDGTGAVTLPNGDYMVTAAYAHTNGGSNWMIGAQIVNLGGSDRTITFNGTTAKRVTGRVQDQATTDWATTTAAWTTANGETVSVSAWGGDDYPVYAIPFQHSALSFGLESRLLSVRDPRRLAFEVAHISRNGIPVDPTTTQTLGQMAKVVNTLANQSAATRGGFEATTAIPPGVHWSGMGVGVDFPSTLTMYVTGGFTWDMSVRVYEPGVGDPVRGEKRGLKLEAGKTYNLTWNLPAS
;
A
#
# COMPACT_ATOMS: atom_id res chain seq x y z
N MET A 1 66.15 -1.64 -20.57
CA MET A 1 67.26 -2.63 -20.47
C MET A 1 67.35 -3.00 -19.00
N ILE A 2 67.17 -4.21 -18.45
CA ILE A 2 67.25 -5.64 -18.84
C ILE A 2 66.31 -6.37 -17.82
N ARG A 3 65.21 -7.04 -18.20
CA ARG A 3 65.00 -8.46 -18.58
C ARG A 3 65.33 -9.54 -17.53
N ARG A 4 64.32 -10.43 -17.31
CA ARG A 4 64.32 -11.85 -16.82
C ARG A 4 64.12 -12.05 -15.29
N ALA A 5 63.42 -13.08 -14.79
CA ALA A 5 63.02 -14.37 -15.35
C ALA A 5 61.73 -14.95 -14.71
N LEU A 6 61.01 -15.75 -15.49
CA LEU A 6 60.02 -16.75 -15.07
C LEU A 6 60.76 -17.96 -14.47
N VAL A 7 60.32 -18.50 -13.33
CA VAL A 7 60.65 -19.87 -12.89
C VAL A 7 59.38 -20.51 -12.36
N GLY A 8 58.97 -21.60 -13.01
CA GLY A 8 57.88 -22.46 -12.57
C GLY A 8 58.34 -23.38 -11.43
N LEU A 9 57.42 -23.66 -10.51
CA LEU A 9 57.58 -24.74 -9.54
C LEU A 9 56.43 -25.74 -9.73
N VAL A 10 56.80 -26.94 -10.16
CA VAL A 10 55.98 -28.15 -10.11
C VAL A 10 55.92 -28.60 -8.65
N ALA A 11 54.72 -28.79 -8.10
CA ALA A 11 54.51 -29.41 -6.79
C ALA A 11 53.65 -30.67 -6.95
N VAL A 12 54.17 -31.73 -6.34
CA VAL A 12 53.76 -33.13 -6.39
C VAL A 12 52.38 -33.36 -5.78
N VAL A 13 51.52 -34.12 -6.47
CA VAL A 13 50.23 -34.60 -5.97
C VAL A 13 50.48 -35.79 -5.03
N GLY A 14 50.42 -35.54 -3.73
CA GLY A 14 50.29 -36.58 -2.71
C GLY A 14 48.80 -36.87 -2.47
N ALA A 15 48.37 -38.10 -2.73
CA ALA A 15 47.02 -38.58 -2.43
C ALA A 15 46.82 -38.70 -0.91
N GLY A 16 46.28 -37.65 -0.30
CA GLY A 16 45.71 -37.68 1.04
C GLY A 16 44.21 -37.95 0.96
N VAL A 17 43.75 -39.02 1.60
CA VAL A 17 42.32 -39.32 1.82
C VAL A 17 41.74 -38.20 2.68
N VAL A 18 41.07 -37.24 2.06
CA VAL A 18 40.28 -36.22 2.76
C VAL A 18 38.94 -36.88 3.11
N ALA A 19 38.75 -37.17 4.40
CA ALA A 19 37.44 -37.54 4.92
C ALA A 19 36.42 -36.44 4.56
N PRO A 20 35.20 -36.79 4.10
CA PRO A 20 34.19 -35.80 3.78
C PRO A 20 33.90 -34.93 5.01
N PRO A 21 33.76 -33.60 4.87
CA PRO A 21 33.43 -32.74 6.00
C PRO A 21 32.12 -33.22 6.61
N ALA A 22 32.15 -33.46 7.92
CA ALA A 22 30.97 -33.79 8.70
C ALA A 22 29.88 -32.75 8.42
N ALA A 23 28.71 -33.22 8.01
CA ALA A 23 27.55 -32.37 7.77
C ALA A 23 27.27 -31.58 9.05
N SER A 24 27.47 -30.25 8.98
CA SER A 24 27.08 -29.31 10.01
C SER A 24 25.63 -29.59 10.41
N ALA A 25 25.38 -29.80 11.71
CA ALA A 25 24.05 -29.98 12.25
C ALA A 25 23.21 -28.74 11.88
N ALA A 26 22.20 -28.94 11.06
CA ALA A 26 21.27 -27.88 10.68
C ALA A 26 20.54 -27.37 11.93
N GLU A 27 20.65 -26.06 12.14
CA GLU A 27 19.93 -25.30 13.16
C GLU A 27 18.40 -25.51 13.02
N PRO A 28 17.63 -25.65 14.12
CA PRO A 28 16.20 -25.95 14.04
C PRO A 28 15.42 -24.80 13.34
N ALA A 29 14.75 -25.12 12.23
CA ALA A 29 13.97 -24.14 11.48
C ALA A 29 12.65 -23.79 12.21
N ALA A 30 12.41 -22.48 12.40
CA ALA A 30 11.24 -21.94 13.09
C ALA A 30 9.89 -22.41 12.50
N ALA A 31 8.92 -22.69 13.39
CA ALA A 31 7.52 -22.98 13.06
C ALA A 31 6.87 -21.79 12.30
N GLY A 32 5.92 -22.08 11.40
CA GLY A 32 5.21 -21.05 10.63
C GLY A 32 4.34 -20.15 11.50
N VAL A 33 4.11 -18.91 11.05
CA VAL A 33 3.33 -17.89 11.74
C VAL A 33 1.84 -18.03 11.41
N LYS A 34 0.96 -18.07 12.42
CA LYS A 34 -0.50 -18.19 12.25
C LYS A 34 -1.17 -16.80 12.25
N VAL A 35 -2.10 -16.57 11.33
CA VAL A 35 -2.89 -15.33 11.21
C VAL A 35 -4.37 -15.69 11.04
N THR A 36 -5.21 -15.33 12.00
CA THR A 36 -6.66 -15.45 11.87
C THR A 36 -7.27 -14.20 11.22
N LEU A 37 -7.89 -14.40 10.05
CA LEU A 37 -8.54 -13.37 9.23
C LEU A 37 -9.88 -12.95 9.83
N VAL A 38 -10.35 -11.75 9.49
CA VAL A 38 -11.64 -11.21 9.96
C VAL A 38 -12.85 -12.05 9.55
N THR A 39 -12.71 -12.87 8.50
CA THR A 39 -13.71 -13.82 8.01
C THR A 39 -13.70 -15.17 8.75
N GLY A 40 -12.74 -15.41 9.65
CA GLY A 40 -12.63 -16.62 10.49
C GLY A 40 -11.68 -17.70 10.01
N GLU A 41 -11.04 -17.54 8.84
CA GLU A 41 -10.01 -18.45 8.39
C GLU A 41 -8.68 -18.18 9.13
N THR A 42 -8.02 -19.24 9.59
CA THR A 42 -6.64 -19.20 10.10
C THR A 42 -5.68 -19.60 8.99
N VAL A 43 -4.77 -18.69 8.66
CA VAL A 43 -3.71 -18.86 7.67
C VAL A 43 -2.39 -19.15 8.37
N THR A 44 -1.70 -20.22 8.01
CA THR A 44 -0.31 -20.45 8.44
C THR A 44 0.64 -19.99 7.33
N VAL A 45 1.67 -19.21 7.67
CA VAL A 45 2.64 -18.66 6.72
C VAL A 45 4.06 -19.11 7.10
N SER A 46 4.83 -19.59 6.15
CA SER A 46 6.22 -20.00 6.37
C SER A 46 7.13 -18.77 6.61
N PRO A 47 8.34 -18.95 7.17
CA PRO A 47 9.31 -17.86 7.27
C PRO A 47 9.69 -17.22 5.92
N ALA A 48 9.53 -17.95 4.82
CA ALA A 48 9.74 -17.45 3.46
C ALA A 48 8.54 -16.65 2.91
N GLY A 49 7.48 -16.45 3.70
CA GLY A 49 6.29 -15.68 3.32
C GLY A 49 5.24 -16.48 2.54
N ALA A 50 5.38 -17.80 2.48
CA ALA A 50 4.51 -18.66 1.69
C ALA A 50 3.35 -19.25 2.50
N VAL A 51 2.19 -19.45 1.86
CA VAL A 51 1.00 -19.96 2.55
C VAL A 51 1.10 -21.48 2.72
N VAL A 52 1.15 -21.89 3.98
CA VAL A 52 1.27 -23.28 4.42
C VAL A 52 -0.13 -23.91 4.48
N SER A 53 -1.06 -23.29 5.20
CA SER A 53 -2.43 -23.81 5.32
C SER A 53 -3.45 -22.69 5.47
N ILE A 54 -4.68 -22.96 5.06
CA ILE A 54 -5.83 -22.10 5.29
C ILE A 54 -6.92 -22.99 5.85
N THR A 55 -7.38 -22.71 7.07
CA THR A 55 -8.36 -23.54 7.77
C THR A 55 -9.48 -22.70 8.37
N ARG A 56 -10.68 -23.27 8.47
CA ARG A 56 -11.82 -22.73 9.21
C ARG A 56 -12.41 -23.85 10.05
N ASN A 57 -12.53 -23.65 11.35
CA ASN A 57 -12.98 -24.69 12.31
C ASN A 57 -12.20 -26.01 12.16
N GLY A 58 -10.87 -25.92 11.96
CA GLY A 58 -9.98 -27.06 11.76
C GLY A 58 -10.06 -27.74 10.39
N ARG A 59 -10.99 -27.32 9.51
CA ARG A 59 -11.14 -27.87 8.14
C ARG A 59 -10.45 -26.96 7.14
N ARG A 60 -9.75 -27.52 6.15
CA ARG A 60 -9.12 -26.73 5.10
C ARG A 60 -10.17 -26.09 4.19
N VAL A 61 -9.89 -24.88 3.70
CA VAL A 61 -10.79 -24.12 2.81
C VAL A 61 -10.02 -23.45 1.69
N ASN A 62 -10.73 -23.17 0.60
CA ASN A 62 -10.20 -22.49 -0.58
C ASN A 62 -10.22 -20.98 -0.43
N ALA A 63 -9.18 -20.32 -0.95
CA ALA A 63 -9.04 -18.87 -1.03
C ALA A 63 -8.13 -18.50 -2.21
N GLU A 64 -8.24 -17.28 -2.71
CA GLU A 64 -7.26 -16.74 -3.65
C GLU A 64 -5.98 -16.33 -2.91
N ILE A 65 -4.80 -16.68 -3.45
CA ILE A 65 -3.50 -16.32 -2.87
C ILE A 65 -2.73 -15.42 -3.84
N ARG A 66 -2.32 -14.25 -3.38
CA ARG A 66 -1.57 -13.27 -4.20
C ARG A 66 -0.21 -13.06 -3.59
N GLN A 67 0.86 -13.17 -4.39
CA GLN A 67 2.23 -12.98 -3.92
C GLN A 67 2.97 -12.00 -4.82
N GLY A 68 3.24 -10.80 -4.31
CA GLY A 68 3.86 -9.74 -5.08
C GLY A 68 4.76 -8.81 -4.27
N PRO A 69 5.15 -7.67 -4.85
CA PRO A 69 5.94 -6.64 -4.15
C PRO A 69 5.31 -6.14 -2.84
N SER A 70 3.97 -6.23 -2.72
CA SER A 70 3.22 -5.89 -1.51
C SER A 70 3.14 -7.02 -0.48
N GLY A 71 3.81 -8.15 -0.73
CA GLY A 71 3.75 -9.36 0.08
C GLY A 71 2.66 -10.34 -0.34
N THR A 72 2.32 -11.25 0.57
CA THR A 72 1.34 -12.31 0.40
C THR A 72 -0.03 -11.87 0.94
N SER A 73 -1.06 -11.99 0.12
CA SER A 73 -2.47 -11.81 0.52
C SER A 73 -3.25 -13.09 0.34
N VAL A 74 -4.13 -13.40 1.30
CA VAL A 74 -5.04 -14.54 1.26
C VAL A 74 -6.46 -14.01 1.32
N ILE A 75 -7.21 -14.15 0.23
CA ILE A 75 -8.53 -13.55 0.06
C ILE A 75 -9.56 -14.66 0.00
N PRO A 76 -10.31 -14.89 1.08
CA PRO A 76 -11.45 -15.78 1.07
C PRO A 76 -12.48 -15.35 0.04
N PHE A 77 -13.11 -16.30 -0.63
CA PHE A 77 -14.14 -15.97 -1.63
C PHE A 77 -15.34 -15.20 -1.04
N SER A 78 -15.64 -15.43 0.25
CA SER A 78 -16.63 -14.63 0.98
C SER A 78 -16.26 -13.15 1.13
N ALA A 79 -14.99 -12.80 0.94
CA ALA A 79 -14.47 -11.43 0.99
C ALA A 79 -14.56 -10.68 -0.35
N GLY A 80 -14.60 -11.40 -1.47
CA GLY A 80 -14.53 -10.83 -2.82
C GLY A 80 -15.52 -9.69 -3.04
N ARG A 81 -16.78 -9.85 -2.65
CA ARG A 81 -17.83 -8.83 -2.82
C ARG A 81 -17.54 -7.53 -2.10
N MET A 82 -17.13 -7.64 -0.84
CA MET A 82 -16.92 -6.48 0.02
C MET A 82 -15.67 -5.72 -0.41
N LEU A 83 -14.62 -6.44 -0.85
CA LEU A 83 -13.43 -5.84 -1.45
C LEU A 83 -13.76 -5.14 -2.77
N ALA A 84 -14.49 -5.79 -3.68
CA ALA A 84 -14.84 -5.23 -4.98
C ALA A 84 -15.77 -4.01 -4.90
N SER A 85 -16.62 -3.95 -3.86
CA SER A 85 -17.52 -2.81 -3.61
C SER A 85 -16.91 -1.70 -2.75
N GLY A 86 -15.64 -1.81 -2.36
CA GLY A 86 -14.95 -0.84 -1.50
C GLY A 86 -15.34 -0.87 -0.02
N LYS A 87 -16.25 -1.78 0.38
CA LYS A 87 -16.77 -1.90 1.75
C LYS A 87 -15.79 -2.54 2.73
N ALA A 88 -14.85 -3.34 2.26
CA ALA A 88 -13.80 -3.92 3.08
C ALA A 88 -12.42 -3.46 2.61
N ASP A 89 -11.53 -3.17 3.55
CA ASP A 89 -10.14 -2.85 3.29
C ASP A 89 -9.34 -4.10 2.87
N PRO A 90 -8.64 -4.08 1.71
CA PRO A 90 -7.75 -5.16 1.29
C PRO A 90 -6.66 -5.51 2.31
N GLY A 91 -6.24 -4.55 3.15
CA GLY A 91 -5.28 -4.77 4.23
C GLY A 91 -5.70 -5.82 5.25
N LEU A 92 -7.01 -6.08 5.39
CA LEU A 92 -7.55 -7.15 6.26
C LEU A 92 -7.14 -8.56 5.80
N PHE A 93 -6.63 -8.70 4.58
CA PHE A 93 -6.32 -9.97 3.92
C PHE A 93 -4.84 -10.09 3.50
N ASN A 94 -4.02 -9.06 3.72
CA ASN A 94 -2.59 -9.09 3.42
C ASN A 94 -1.82 -9.69 4.62
N VAL A 95 -1.62 -11.01 4.61
CA VAL A 95 -0.99 -11.74 5.73
C VAL A 95 0.46 -11.32 5.98
N THR A 96 1.20 -10.91 4.95
CA THR A 96 2.55 -10.37 5.15
C THR A 96 2.52 -9.06 5.94
N GLN A 97 1.61 -8.15 5.60
CA GLN A 97 1.46 -6.89 6.33
C GLN A 97 0.88 -7.09 7.73
N LEU A 98 -0.05 -8.03 7.92
CA LEU A 98 -0.58 -8.36 9.24
C LEU A 98 0.52 -8.90 10.15
N ILE A 99 1.36 -9.82 9.67
CA ILE A 99 2.52 -10.34 10.42
C ILE A 99 3.52 -9.23 10.71
N ALA A 100 3.88 -8.42 9.71
CA ALA A 100 4.83 -7.31 9.89
C ALA A 100 4.33 -6.26 10.90
N GLN A 101 3.01 -6.11 11.06
CA GLN A 101 2.39 -5.24 12.06
C GLN A 101 2.19 -5.93 13.42
N GLY A 102 2.56 -7.22 13.58
CA GLY A 102 2.34 -8.00 14.79
C GLY A 102 0.85 -8.26 15.07
N TYR A 103 0.06 -8.42 14.01
CA TYR A 103 -1.36 -8.81 14.04
C TYR A 103 -1.57 -10.28 13.72
N ASP A 104 -0.51 -11.09 13.80
CA ASP A 104 -0.60 -12.54 13.87
C ASP A 104 -1.08 -13.01 15.25
N ASP A 105 -1.40 -14.30 15.33
CA ASP A 105 -2.06 -14.90 16.48
C ASP A 105 -1.11 -15.09 17.67
N ALA A 106 0.21 -15.14 17.45
CA ALA A 106 1.20 -15.29 18.51
C ALA A 106 1.46 -13.96 19.23
N HIS A 107 1.45 -12.83 18.51
CA HIS A 107 1.71 -11.52 19.10
C HIS A 107 0.46 -10.82 19.63
N ARG A 108 -0.74 -11.13 19.09
CA ARG A 108 -1.97 -10.43 19.50
C ARG A 108 -3.21 -11.33 19.49
N PRO A 109 -3.98 -11.38 20.61
CA PRO A 109 -5.23 -12.15 20.68
C PRO A 109 -6.39 -11.50 19.92
N GLU A 110 -6.22 -10.28 19.41
CA GLU A 110 -7.26 -9.49 18.79
C GLU A 110 -6.76 -8.81 17.51
N LEU A 111 -7.63 -8.70 16.52
CA LEU A 111 -7.44 -7.92 15.31
C LEU A 111 -8.05 -6.52 15.47
N PRO A 112 -7.24 -5.45 15.47
CA PRO A 112 -7.75 -4.09 15.47
C PRO A 112 -8.37 -3.71 14.12
N VAL A 113 -9.61 -3.22 14.14
CA VAL A 113 -10.32 -2.74 12.94
C VAL A 113 -11.05 -1.43 13.24
N ILE A 114 -11.43 -0.70 12.20
CA ILE A 114 -12.27 0.50 12.27
C ILE A 114 -13.56 0.19 11.52
N ALA A 115 -14.71 0.35 12.17
CA ALA A 115 -16.02 0.23 11.55
C ALA A 115 -16.63 1.61 11.33
N GLU A 116 -17.12 1.88 10.12
CA GLU A 116 -18.07 2.96 9.86
C GLU A 116 -19.48 2.41 9.95
N TYR A 117 -20.23 2.90 10.94
CA TYR A 117 -21.63 2.54 11.09
C TYR A 117 -22.51 3.47 10.27
N ARG A 118 -23.59 2.89 9.74
CA ARG A 118 -24.67 3.68 9.17
C ARG A 118 -25.22 4.64 10.22
N ALA A 119 -25.57 5.86 9.81
CA ALA A 119 -26.12 6.85 10.72
C ALA A 119 -27.35 6.30 11.48
N GLY A 120 -27.31 6.35 12.82
CA GLY A 120 -28.36 5.81 13.70
C GLY A 120 -28.14 4.37 14.17
N ASN A 121 -27.17 3.65 13.60
CA ASN A 121 -26.82 2.30 14.03
C ASN A 121 -25.67 2.32 15.05
N THR A 122 -25.74 1.43 16.03
CA THR A 122 -24.58 1.02 16.84
C THR A 122 -24.62 -0.49 16.99
N VAL A 123 -23.84 -1.22 16.20
CA VAL A 123 -23.77 -2.68 16.34
C VAL A 123 -22.90 -2.99 17.55
N ARG A 124 -23.49 -3.61 18.57
CA ARG A 124 -22.74 -4.16 19.70
C ARG A 124 -22.44 -5.63 19.40
N THR A 125 -21.23 -5.91 18.94
CA THR A 125 -20.75 -7.29 18.86
C THR A 125 -20.33 -7.75 20.26
N ARG A 126 -20.96 -8.79 20.80
CA ARG A 126 -20.62 -9.35 22.11
C ARG A 126 -19.14 -9.75 22.15
N GLY A 127 -18.43 -9.38 23.21
CA GLY A 127 -17.00 -9.69 23.39
C GLY A 127 -16.03 -8.76 22.64
N VAL A 128 -16.51 -7.86 21.79
CA VAL A 128 -15.65 -6.90 21.07
C VAL A 128 -15.55 -5.60 21.87
N ARG A 129 -14.32 -5.18 22.20
CA ARG A 129 -14.10 -3.88 22.83
C ARG A 129 -14.20 -2.79 21.76
N ALA A 130 -15.03 -1.78 22.03
CA ALA A 130 -15.30 -0.69 21.11
C ALA A 130 -14.92 0.67 21.73
N SER A 131 -14.31 1.54 20.94
CA SER A 131 -14.03 2.93 21.30
C SER A 131 -14.45 3.86 20.16
N ALA A 132 -15.20 4.91 20.48
CA ALA A 132 -15.53 5.93 19.50
C ALA A 132 -14.24 6.68 19.09
N ILE A 133 -13.98 6.76 17.78
CA ILE A 133 -12.89 7.55 17.20
C ILE A 133 -13.44 8.90 16.75
N THR A 134 -14.53 8.85 15.99
CA THR A 134 -15.32 10.01 15.55
C THR A 134 -16.81 9.68 15.73
N PRO A 135 -17.75 10.61 15.48
CA PRO A 135 -19.17 10.30 15.54
C PRO A 135 -19.65 9.18 14.60
N ARG A 136 -18.88 8.83 13.56
CA ARG A 136 -19.21 7.75 12.60
C ARG A 136 -18.26 6.56 12.63
N LEU A 137 -17.05 6.75 13.14
CA LEU A 137 -16.00 5.73 13.16
C LEU A 137 -15.81 5.18 14.57
N THR A 138 -15.86 3.86 14.68
CA THR A 138 -15.61 3.14 15.93
C THR A 138 -14.43 2.20 15.74
N GLY A 139 -13.43 2.32 16.61
CA GLY A 139 -12.35 1.36 16.71
C GLY A 139 -12.83 0.12 17.45
N LEU A 140 -12.57 -1.05 16.89
CA LEU A 140 -12.94 -2.35 17.45
C LEU A 140 -11.68 -3.18 17.66
N LYS A 141 -11.51 -3.75 18.85
CA LYS A 141 -10.50 -4.79 19.10
C LYS A 141 -11.23 -6.13 19.05
N VAL A 142 -11.07 -6.84 17.93
CA VAL A 142 -11.88 -8.01 17.57
C VAL A 142 -11.16 -9.27 18.00
N PRO A 143 -11.66 -10.01 19.01
CA PRO A 143 -11.11 -11.32 19.34
C PRO A 143 -11.15 -12.26 18.13
N ARG A 144 -10.17 -13.16 18.02
CA ARG A 144 -10.03 -14.03 16.83
C ARG A 144 -11.27 -14.87 16.51
N ASP A 145 -12.00 -15.30 17.54
CA ASP A 145 -13.24 -16.08 17.42
C ASP A 145 -14.48 -15.25 17.00
N SER A 146 -14.42 -13.94 17.17
CA SER A 146 -15.55 -13.02 16.97
C SER A 146 -15.56 -12.38 15.58
N GLY A 147 -14.44 -12.45 14.85
CA GLY A 147 -14.29 -11.94 13.48
C GLY A 147 -15.45 -12.32 12.55
N PRO A 148 -15.83 -13.61 12.45
CA PRO A 148 -16.91 -14.05 11.55
C PRO A 148 -18.25 -13.35 11.77
N GLN A 149 -18.58 -13.00 13.01
CA GLN A 149 -19.84 -12.30 13.31
C GLN A 149 -19.78 -10.84 12.87
N LEU A 150 -18.62 -10.20 13.08
CA LEU A 150 -18.39 -8.85 12.58
C LEU A 150 -18.46 -8.82 11.05
N TRP A 151 -17.86 -9.82 10.37
CA TRP A 151 -17.93 -9.95 8.92
C TRP A 151 -19.38 -10.10 8.42
N LYS A 152 -20.21 -10.90 9.10
CA LYS A 152 -21.65 -11.00 8.78
C LYS A 152 -22.40 -9.67 8.93
N SER A 153 -22.02 -8.84 9.90
CA SER A 153 -22.61 -7.51 10.11
C SER A 153 -22.31 -6.57 8.94
N LEU A 154 -21.10 -6.66 8.37
CA LEU A 154 -20.74 -5.96 7.13
C LEU A 154 -21.55 -6.46 5.93
N VAL A 155 -21.68 -7.78 5.78
CA VAL A 155 -22.43 -8.41 4.67
C VAL A 155 -23.92 -8.07 4.70
N SER A 156 -24.53 -8.03 5.89
CA SER A 156 -25.94 -7.67 6.09
C SER A 156 -26.23 -6.16 5.98
N GLY A 157 -25.18 -5.33 5.92
CA GLY A 157 -25.30 -3.87 5.75
C GLY A 157 -25.53 -3.09 7.04
N GLU A 158 -25.29 -3.70 8.20
CA GLU A 158 -25.31 -2.98 9.49
C GLU A 158 -24.08 -2.07 9.66
N ILE A 159 -22.96 -2.48 9.07
CA ILE A 159 -21.72 -1.73 8.91
C ILE A 159 -21.62 -1.28 7.45
N ASP A 160 -21.32 0.00 7.21
CA ASP A 160 -21.13 0.53 5.86
C ASP A 160 -19.76 0.16 5.31
N HIS A 161 -18.72 0.26 6.15
CA HIS A 161 -17.34 -0.07 5.80
C HIS A 161 -16.55 -0.64 6.98
N LEU A 162 -15.60 -1.52 6.67
CA LEU A 162 -14.66 -2.09 7.63
C LEU A 162 -13.22 -1.93 7.14
N TRP A 163 -12.40 -1.22 7.92
CA TRP A 163 -10.98 -1.04 7.65
C TRP A 163 -10.10 -1.76 8.67
N LEU A 164 -8.89 -2.14 8.26
CA LEU A 164 -7.85 -2.48 9.21
C LEU A 164 -7.47 -1.22 9.98
N ASP A 165 -7.39 -1.29 11.32
CA ASP A 165 -6.80 -0.21 12.14
C ASP A 165 -5.27 -0.34 12.03
N ARG A 166 -4.72 0.06 10.87
CA ARG A 166 -3.35 -0.28 10.49
C ARG A 166 -2.35 0.41 11.38
N LYS A 167 -1.26 -0.29 11.73
CA LYS A 167 -0.07 0.38 12.25
C LYS A 167 0.58 1.22 11.16
N LEU A 168 0.62 2.52 11.41
CA LEU A 168 1.41 3.49 10.69
C LEU A 168 2.86 3.35 11.17
N MET A 169 3.68 2.65 10.39
CA MET A 169 5.10 2.52 10.66
C MET A 169 5.85 3.55 9.84
N ALA A 170 6.66 4.38 10.49
CA ALA A 170 7.59 5.25 9.79
C ALA A 170 8.56 4.39 8.97
N GLY A 171 8.54 4.55 7.64
CA GLY A 171 9.54 3.91 6.79
C GLY A 171 10.91 4.48 7.11
N LYS A 172 11.95 3.65 7.11
CA LYS A 172 13.32 4.17 7.07
C LYS A 172 13.47 4.91 5.75
N PRO A 173 13.88 6.19 5.73
CA PRO A 173 14.29 6.81 4.48
C PRO A 173 15.37 5.90 3.87
N ARG A 174 15.21 5.50 2.60
CA ARG A 174 16.32 4.88 1.87
C ARG A 174 17.48 5.86 1.99
N GLN A 175 18.62 5.44 2.56
CA GLN A 175 19.78 6.27 2.88
C GLN A 175 20.13 7.21 1.72
N ALA A 176 19.51 8.38 1.68
CA ALA A 176 20.00 9.52 1.00
C ALA A 176 20.83 10.23 2.06
N THR A 177 22.15 10.24 1.86
CA THR A 177 23.04 11.15 2.55
C THR A 177 22.72 12.57 2.11
N ALA A 178 21.61 13.13 2.60
CA ALA A 178 21.43 14.57 2.57
C ALA A 178 22.52 15.17 3.48
N PRO A 179 23.34 16.13 3.02
CA PRO A 179 24.29 16.80 3.88
C PRO A 179 23.54 17.46 5.04
N ALA A 180 24.15 17.45 6.22
CA ALA A 180 23.57 18.01 7.43
C ALA A 180 23.10 19.45 7.18
N ALA A 181 21.88 19.78 7.64
CA ALA A 181 21.45 21.18 7.68
C ALA A 181 22.50 21.97 8.47
N THR A 182 23.00 23.05 7.87
CA THR A 182 24.08 23.85 8.46
C THR A 182 23.49 24.98 9.32
N SER A 183 24.32 25.60 10.15
CA SER A 183 23.95 26.81 10.89
C SER A 183 23.54 27.99 9.98
N ALA A 184 23.79 27.90 8.66
CA ALA A 184 23.42 28.88 7.66
C ALA A 184 22.00 28.69 7.08
N ASP A 185 21.33 27.55 7.29
CA ASP A 185 19.95 27.28 6.79
C ASP A 185 18.85 28.05 7.54
N VAL A 186 19.23 29.12 8.26
CA VAL A 186 18.31 30.03 8.96
C VAL A 186 17.92 31.16 8.00
N ALA A 187 16.96 30.88 7.12
CA ALA A 187 16.12 31.96 6.62
C ALA A 187 14.92 32.07 7.55
N ALA A 188 15.10 32.79 8.66
CA ALA A 188 14.00 33.47 9.31
C ALA A 188 13.36 34.36 8.23
N THR A 189 12.32 33.88 7.56
CA THR A 189 11.44 34.76 6.81
C THR A 189 10.80 35.63 7.90
N ALA A 190 11.32 36.85 8.06
CA ALA A 190 10.75 37.79 9.01
C ALA A 190 9.26 37.90 8.66
N ALA A 191 8.40 37.67 9.66
CA ALA A 191 6.98 37.81 9.46
C ALA A 191 6.70 39.23 8.92
N PRO A 192 5.85 39.40 7.90
CA PRO A 192 5.46 40.71 7.40
C PRO A 192 5.04 41.62 8.54
N GLN A 193 5.47 42.89 8.52
CA GLN A 193 5.28 43.81 9.66
C GLN A 193 3.87 43.75 10.27
N GLY A 194 3.81 43.51 11.58
CA GLY A 194 2.57 43.44 12.37
C GLY A 194 1.81 42.10 12.31
N MET A 195 2.27 41.12 11.52
CA MET A 195 1.71 39.77 11.50
C MET A 195 2.56 38.83 12.34
N THR A 196 1.94 38.13 13.28
CA THR A 196 2.64 37.21 14.19
C THR A 196 1.90 35.90 14.40
N GLY A 197 0.73 35.70 13.77
CA GLY A 197 -0.15 34.57 14.03
C GLY A 197 -1.06 34.76 15.25
N LYS A 198 -1.03 35.93 15.89
CA LYS A 198 -1.83 36.23 17.08
C LYS A 198 -3.31 35.90 16.87
N GLY A 199 -3.89 35.13 17.80
CA GLY A 199 -5.29 34.72 17.79
C GLY A 199 -5.59 33.49 16.93
N VAL A 200 -4.59 32.90 16.26
CA VAL A 200 -4.77 31.71 15.44
C VAL A 200 -4.30 30.47 16.18
N ARG A 201 -5.16 29.45 16.26
CA ARG A 201 -4.78 28.11 16.72
C ARG A 201 -4.27 27.28 15.54
N VAL A 202 -3.08 26.71 15.70
CA VAL A 202 -2.47 25.77 14.75
C VAL A 202 -2.26 24.43 15.45
N ALA A 203 -2.91 23.39 14.95
CA ALA A 203 -2.68 22.04 15.45
C ALA A 203 -1.43 21.44 14.82
N VAL A 204 -0.59 20.84 15.65
CA VAL A 204 0.52 19.98 15.25
C VAL A 204 0.10 18.55 15.58
N ILE A 205 -0.19 17.77 14.54
CA ILE A 205 -0.63 16.38 14.64
C ILE A 205 0.57 15.51 14.27
N SER A 206 1.32 15.04 15.28
CA SER A 206 2.65 14.44 15.10
C SER A 206 3.04 13.54 16.28
N GLY A 207 4.33 13.32 16.53
CA GLY A 207 4.89 12.51 17.62
C GLY A 207 4.87 13.14 19.01
N GLY A 208 4.30 14.34 19.14
CA GLY A 208 4.27 15.13 20.37
C GLY A 208 4.98 16.47 20.19
N VAL A 209 4.96 17.31 21.21
CA VAL A 209 5.68 18.59 21.24
C VAL A 209 6.33 18.73 22.62
N ASP A 210 7.62 19.03 22.65
CA ASP A 210 8.31 19.40 23.88
C ASP A 210 7.86 20.79 24.33
N VAL A 211 6.91 20.82 25.26
CA VAL A 211 6.35 22.04 25.83
C VAL A 211 7.31 22.77 26.78
N ALA A 212 8.36 22.09 27.25
CA ALA A 212 9.37 22.65 28.15
C ALA A 212 10.50 23.37 27.40
N HIS A 213 10.64 23.12 26.09
CA HIS A 213 11.62 23.80 25.26
C HIS A 213 11.47 25.34 25.37
N PRO A 214 12.56 26.12 25.57
CA PRO A 214 12.45 27.57 25.83
C PRO A 214 11.69 28.34 24.74
N ASP A 215 11.80 27.90 23.48
CA ASP A 215 11.09 28.53 22.36
C ASP A 215 9.57 28.29 22.37
N LEU A 216 9.11 27.23 23.03
CA LEU A 216 7.72 26.77 23.01
C LEU A 216 6.99 27.02 24.34
N LYS A 217 7.71 27.46 25.38
CA LYS A 217 7.13 27.85 26.66
C LYS A 217 6.03 28.91 26.45
N GLY A 218 4.81 28.59 26.90
CA GLY A 218 3.63 29.46 26.75
C GLY A 218 3.05 29.54 25.32
N ARG A 219 3.57 28.77 24.36
CA ARG A 219 3.05 28.71 22.98
C ARG A 219 2.04 27.58 22.78
N VAL A 220 2.21 26.47 23.50
CA VAL A 220 1.30 25.32 23.48
C VAL A 220 0.13 25.58 24.44
N VAL A 221 -1.08 25.66 23.91
CA VAL A 221 -2.30 26.00 24.69
C VAL A 221 -3.19 24.80 25.00
N ALA A 222 -2.97 23.69 24.31
CA ALA A 222 -3.65 22.43 24.56
C ALA A 222 -2.75 21.29 24.11
N SER A 223 -2.70 20.24 24.90
CA SER A 223 -2.01 18.99 24.58
C SER A 223 -2.95 17.84 24.86
N ARG A 224 -3.02 16.88 23.94
CA ARG A 224 -3.66 15.59 24.19
C ARG A 224 -2.90 14.49 23.48
N ASN A 225 -2.73 13.39 24.20
CA ASN A 225 -2.12 12.18 23.68
C ASN A 225 -3.22 11.21 23.25
N PHE A 226 -3.15 10.77 21.99
CA PHE A 226 -4.03 9.77 21.40
C PHE A 226 -3.30 8.45 21.16
N ASN A 227 -2.03 8.37 21.54
CA ASN A 227 -1.18 7.19 21.44
C ASN A 227 -0.56 6.89 22.83
N PHE A 228 0.32 5.91 22.92
CA PHE A 228 1.07 5.60 24.14
C PHE A 228 2.37 6.41 24.24
N GLY A 229 2.98 6.39 25.42
CA GLY A 229 4.25 7.08 25.72
C GLY A 229 4.13 8.59 25.82
N ASP A 230 5.12 9.24 26.41
CA ASP A 230 5.13 10.68 26.66
C ASP A 230 6.21 11.41 25.85
N GLY A 231 6.08 12.73 25.78
CA GLY A 231 7.05 13.60 25.11
C GLY A 231 7.09 13.42 23.60
N ASP A 232 8.01 14.15 22.99
CA ASP A 232 8.33 14.07 21.57
C ASP A 232 9.66 13.35 21.40
N ILE A 233 9.62 12.02 21.49
CA ILE A 233 10.82 11.17 21.45
C ILE A 233 11.47 11.12 20.07
N ASP A 234 10.69 11.42 19.02
CA ASP A 234 11.18 11.57 17.67
C ASP A 234 11.71 12.98 17.44
N GLY A 235 11.12 14.03 18.02
CA GLY A 235 11.53 15.43 17.83
C GLY A 235 10.83 16.13 16.65
N ASP A 236 9.96 15.43 15.92
CA ASP A 236 9.32 15.93 14.69
C ASP A 236 8.26 16.99 15.00
N GLY A 237 7.42 16.78 16.01
CA GLY A 237 6.39 17.75 16.33
C GLY A 237 6.95 19.00 17.02
N THR A 238 8.03 18.87 17.81
CA THR A 238 8.80 20.00 18.35
C THR A 238 9.44 20.81 17.24
N ALA A 239 10.00 20.14 16.22
CA ALA A 239 10.55 20.80 15.05
C ALA A 239 9.47 21.61 14.31
N ILE A 240 8.34 20.98 13.98
CA ILE A 240 7.19 21.62 13.32
C ILE A 240 6.67 22.82 14.16
N ALA A 241 6.43 22.61 15.45
CA ALA A 241 5.90 23.64 16.34
C ALA A 241 6.85 24.85 16.45
N SER A 242 8.16 24.61 16.49
CA SER A 242 9.16 25.69 16.59
C SER A 242 9.24 26.54 15.33
N LEU A 243 9.14 25.93 14.14
CA LEU A 243 9.10 26.65 12.87
C LEU A 243 7.84 27.49 12.71
N ILE A 244 6.73 27.04 13.29
CA ILE A 244 5.47 27.78 13.27
C ILE A 244 5.51 28.89 14.32
N ALA A 245 5.62 28.57 15.61
CA ALA A 245 5.36 29.49 16.72
C ALA A 245 6.51 29.64 17.72
N GLY A 246 7.71 29.14 17.40
CA GLY A 246 8.87 29.27 18.27
C GLY A 246 9.19 30.74 18.56
N SER A 247 9.38 31.09 19.83
CA SER A 247 9.72 32.44 20.24
C SER A 247 11.16 32.84 19.87
N GLY A 248 12.02 31.86 19.64
CA GLY A 248 13.46 32.03 19.47
C GLY A 248 14.20 32.36 20.78
N ALA A 249 13.59 32.21 21.95
CA ALA A 249 14.18 32.54 23.24
C ALA A 249 15.55 31.87 23.46
N ALA A 250 15.71 30.60 23.10
CA ALA A 250 16.98 29.87 23.24
C ALA A 250 18.08 30.36 22.28
N SER A 251 17.76 31.23 21.32
CA SER A 251 18.70 31.80 20.35
C SER A 251 18.78 33.33 20.38
N GLY A 252 18.22 33.98 21.41
CA GLY A 252 18.13 35.44 21.46
C GLY A 252 17.28 36.03 20.32
N GLY A 253 16.28 35.29 19.85
CA GLY A 253 15.35 35.68 18.78
C GLY A 253 15.80 35.32 17.35
N LYS A 254 17.00 34.76 17.15
CA LYS A 254 17.55 34.43 15.83
C LYS A 254 16.80 33.31 15.10
N ARG A 255 16.25 32.34 15.84
CA ARG A 255 15.49 31.17 15.31
C ARG A 255 14.00 31.26 15.62
N LYS A 256 13.43 32.46 15.53
CA LYS A 256 11.99 32.68 15.73
C LYS A 256 11.19 32.02 14.61
N GLY A 257 10.09 31.35 14.95
CA GLY A 257 9.14 30.81 13.99
C GLY A 257 8.45 31.92 13.18
N LEU A 258 7.85 31.55 12.05
CA LEU A 258 7.23 32.52 11.13
C LEU A 258 5.94 33.15 11.70
N ALA A 259 5.21 32.42 12.56
CA ALA A 259 4.00 32.85 13.24
C ALA A 259 4.15 32.76 14.78
N PRO A 260 5.06 33.55 15.38
CA PRO A 260 5.51 33.36 16.77
C PRO A 260 4.40 33.49 17.82
N ASP A 261 3.33 34.23 17.57
CA ASP A 261 2.18 34.40 18.48
C ASP A 261 0.98 33.51 18.14
N ALA A 262 1.12 32.60 17.18
CA ALA A 262 0.17 31.51 17.01
C ALA A 262 0.14 30.63 18.27
N ARG A 263 -1.02 30.02 18.51
CA ARG A 263 -1.24 29.10 19.63
C ARG A 263 -1.17 27.67 19.13
N ILE A 264 -0.21 26.90 19.64
CA ILE A 264 -0.01 25.51 19.24
C ILE A 264 -0.98 24.60 20.00
N VAL A 265 -1.64 23.71 19.27
CA VAL A 265 -2.42 22.60 19.79
C VAL A 265 -1.64 21.32 19.49
N ASN A 266 -1.09 20.68 20.51
CA ASN A 266 -0.30 19.47 20.39
C ASN A 266 -1.24 18.24 20.42
N ALA A 267 -1.44 17.59 19.27
CA ALA A 267 -2.12 16.31 19.18
C ALA A 267 -1.05 15.22 18.91
N LYS A 268 -0.62 14.55 19.98
CA LYS A 268 0.33 13.43 19.85
C LYS A 268 -0.42 12.21 19.34
N VAL A 269 -0.03 11.74 18.16
CA VAL A 269 -0.58 10.55 17.52
C VAL A 269 0.50 9.53 17.17
N PHE A 270 1.79 9.90 17.17
CA PHE A 270 2.93 8.97 17.01
C PHE A 270 3.73 8.77 18.29
N ASN A 271 4.35 7.60 18.39
CA ASN A 271 5.36 7.30 19.40
C ASN A 271 6.49 6.43 18.82
N GLY A 272 7.64 7.04 18.55
CA GLY A 272 8.81 6.34 17.99
C GLY A 272 8.54 5.85 16.57
N GLY A 273 7.86 6.68 15.77
CA GLY A 273 7.39 6.32 14.43
C GLY A 273 6.25 5.30 14.37
N ASN A 274 5.69 4.86 15.51
CA ASN A 274 4.51 3.99 15.57
C ASN A 274 3.23 4.78 15.81
N SER A 275 2.17 4.46 15.08
CA SER A 275 0.80 4.93 15.35
C SER A 275 -0.20 3.93 14.78
N GLU A 276 -1.48 4.15 15.03
CA GLU A 276 -2.59 3.47 14.39
C GLU A 276 -3.49 4.48 13.67
N ASP A 277 -4.23 4.02 12.66
CA ASP A 277 -5.22 4.85 11.96
C ASP A 277 -6.18 5.53 12.94
N SER A 278 -6.66 4.79 13.94
CA SER A 278 -7.56 5.30 14.98
C SER A 278 -6.95 6.47 15.77
N SER A 279 -5.67 6.38 16.13
CA SER A 279 -4.94 7.43 16.86
C SER A 279 -4.84 8.72 16.03
N LEU A 280 -4.47 8.60 14.74
CA LEU A 280 -4.40 9.73 13.82
C LEU A 280 -5.78 10.40 13.62
N LEU A 281 -6.81 9.58 13.37
CA LEU A 281 -8.19 10.05 13.16
C LEU A 281 -8.74 10.78 14.38
N ALA A 282 -8.54 10.23 15.59
CA ALA A 282 -8.99 10.86 16.83
C ALA A 282 -8.27 12.20 17.08
N GLY A 283 -6.96 12.26 16.81
CA GLY A 283 -6.18 13.50 16.90
C GLY A 283 -6.66 14.58 15.91
N MET A 284 -6.96 14.19 14.67
CA MET A 284 -7.53 15.09 13.65
C MET A 284 -8.91 15.61 14.05
N GLU A 285 -9.80 14.72 14.50
CA GLU A 285 -11.15 15.09 14.94
C GLU A 285 -11.10 16.06 16.12
N TRP A 286 -10.30 15.79 17.16
CA TRP A 286 -10.17 16.65 18.32
C TRP A 286 -9.57 18.02 17.99
N ALA A 287 -8.52 18.06 17.16
CA ALA A 287 -7.88 19.29 16.73
C ALA A 287 -8.88 20.21 15.99
N ALA A 288 -9.65 19.64 15.07
CA ALA A 288 -10.56 20.39 14.23
C ALA A 288 -11.87 20.78 14.93
N THR A 289 -12.45 19.90 15.75
CA THR A 289 -13.78 20.13 16.36
C THR A 289 -13.72 20.71 17.76
N THR A 290 -12.89 20.13 18.64
CA THR A 290 -12.80 20.53 20.05
C THR A 290 -11.92 21.76 20.19
N GLN A 291 -10.72 21.70 19.62
CA GLN A 291 -9.75 22.80 19.68
C GLN A 291 -10.00 23.88 18.63
N LYS A 292 -10.87 23.59 17.65
CA LYS A 292 -11.26 24.51 16.57
C LYS A 292 -10.03 25.10 15.87
N ALA A 293 -9.01 24.26 15.66
CA ALA A 293 -7.77 24.67 15.01
C ALA A 293 -8.09 25.19 13.60
N ARG A 294 -7.54 26.35 13.27
CA ARG A 294 -7.77 26.98 11.97
C ARG A 294 -6.96 26.30 10.88
N VAL A 295 -5.76 25.86 11.25
CA VAL A 295 -4.79 25.13 10.44
C VAL A 295 -4.35 23.91 11.24
N ALA A 296 -4.23 22.75 10.60
CA ALA A 296 -3.68 21.53 11.16
C ALA A 296 -2.51 21.07 10.28
N VAL A 297 -1.32 20.99 10.84
CA VAL A 297 -0.10 20.52 10.16
C VAL A 297 0.15 19.08 10.60
N LEU A 298 0.19 18.16 9.64
CA LEU A 298 0.41 16.74 9.85
C LEU A 298 1.89 16.42 9.68
N GLY A 299 2.53 15.88 10.72
CA GLY A 299 3.92 15.39 10.67
C GLY A 299 3.96 13.94 10.23
N LEU A 300 3.83 13.69 8.92
CA LEU A 300 3.64 12.36 8.33
C LEU A 300 4.63 12.06 7.20
N ALA A 301 5.67 12.86 7.00
CA ALA A 301 6.52 12.76 5.82
C ALA A 301 7.19 11.40 5.65
N ARG A 302 7.50 10.72 6.76
CA ARG A 302 8.08 9.35 6.77
C ARG A 302 7.04 8.23 6.75
N ILE A 303 5.78 8.54 6.45
CA ILE A 303 4.71 7.57 6.35
C ILE A 303 4.19 7.60 4.93
N CYS A 304 4.42 6.52 4.20
CA CYS A 304 3.86 6.36 2.87
C CYS A 304 2.84 5.24 2.85
N ARG A 305 1.60 5.61 2.55
CA ARG A 305 0.58 4.69 2.05
C ARG A 305 0.49 4.87 0.55
N PHE A 306 0.87 3.84 -0.20
CA PHE A 306 0.60 3.83 -1.63
C PHE A 306 -0.90 3.89 -1.82
N ASP A 307 -1.35 4.94 -2.49
CA ASP A 307 -2.76 5.19 -2.78
C ASP A 307 -3.32 4.02 -3.60
N THR A 308 -4.36 3.37 -3.06
CA THR A 308 -5.19 2.41 -3.79
C THR A 308 -6.42 3.16 -4.28
N PRO A 309 -6.73 3.16 -5.58
CA PRO A 309 -7.87 3.88 -6.11
C PRO A 309 -9.15 3.52 -5.35
N GLY A 310 -9.83 4.51 -4.78
CA GLY A 310 -11.20 4.36 -4.28
C GLY A 310 -11.45 4.90 -2.89
N ASP A 311 -10.71 4.49 -1.84
CA ASP A 311 -11.21 4.64 -0.47
C ASP A 311 -10.13 4.69 0.62
N ASP A 312 -9.26 5.72 0.61
CA ASP A 312 -8.40 5.99 1.77
C ASP A 312 -9.18 6.65 2.92
N LEU A 313 -9.18 5.99 4.08
CA LEU A 313 -9.91 6.42 5.29
C LEU A 313 -9.46 7.79 5.81
N ILE A 314 -8.15 8.08 5.78
CA ILE A 314 -7.58 9.32 6.29
C ILE A 314 -7.93 10.47 5.33
N GLU A 315 -7.90 10.26 4.02
CA GLU A 315 -8.31 11.26 3.04
C GLU A 315 -9.78 11.63 3.15
N LYS A 316 -10.66 10.63 3.32
CA LYS A 316 -12.08 10.84 3.59
C LYS A 316 -12.29 11.67 4.87
N ALA A 317 -11.54 11.37 5.93
CA ALA A 317 -11.59 12.11 7.17
C ALA A 317 -11.12 13.57 7.01
N ILE A 318 -10.04 13.83 6.26
CA ILE A 318 -9.60 15.20 5.94
C ILE A 318 -10.70 15.95 5.18
N ALA A 319 -11.30 15.34 4.16
CA ALA A 319 -12.35 15.97 3.37
C ALA A 319 -13.58 16.31 4.22
N ASP A 320 -14.03 15.37 5.05
CA ASP A 320 -15.17 15.56 5.92
C ASP A 320 -14.92 16.62 7.00
N LEU A 321 -13.78 16.56 7.69
CA LEU A 321 -13.40 17.54 8.71
C LEU A 321 -13.25 18.94 8.11
N THR A 322 -12.57 19.05 6.96
CA THR A 322 -12.44 20.32 6.24
C THR A 322 -13.82 20.91 5.93
N ARG A 323 -14.77 20.09 5.48
CA ARG A 323 -16.14 20.53 5.19
C ARG A 323 -16.90 20.95 6.45
N ARG A 324 -16.80 20.19 7.55
CA ARG A 324 -17.55 20.46 8.79
C ARG A 324 -17.02 21.65 9.58
N THR A 325 -15.70 21.84 9.64
CA THR A 325 -15.08 22.83 10.54
C THR A 325 -14.45 24.00 9.79
N GLY A 326 -14.12 23.78 8.50
CA GLY A 326 -13.33 24.71 7.70
C GLY A 326 -11.85 24.76 8.09
N THR A 327 -11.35 23.80 8.88
CA THR A 327 -9.92 23.64 9.19
C THR A 327 -9.14 23.33 7.91
N LEU A 328 -8.02 24.02 7.70
CA LEU A 328 -7.09 23.68 6.61
C LEU A 328 -6.09 22.63 7.09
N PHE A 329 -6.12 21.44 6.49
CA PHE A 329 -5.09 20.43 6.70
C PHE A 329 -3.92 20.65 5.74
N VAL A 330 -2.72 20.79 6.28
CA VAL A 330 -1.46 20.92 5.53
C VAL A 330 -0.67 19.62 5.71
N VAL A 331 -0.35 18.97 4.60
CA VAL A 331 0.23 17.62 4.58
C VAL A 331 1.54 17.63 3.78
N PRO A 332 2.60 16.94 4.25
CA PRO A 332 3.83 16.76 3.48
C PRO A 332 3.60 15.90 2.23
N ALA A 333 4.41 16.10 1.17
CA ALA A 333 4.37 15.27 -0.03
C ALA A 333 4.97 13.86 0.15
N ALA A 334 5.53 13.57 1.32
CA ALA A 334 6.28 12.37 1.72
C ALA A 334 7.77 12.38 1.30
N ASP A 335 8.58 11.62 2.04
CA ASP A 335 10.04 11.53 1.89
C ASP A 335 10.47 10.27 1.09
N PHE A 336 9.60 9.76 0.20
CA PHE A 336 9.78 8.52 -0.56
C PHE A 336 9.63 8.67 -2.09
N GLY A 337 10.04 9.79 -2.68
CA GLY A 337 9.86 10.17 -4.09
C GLY A 337 10.46 9.29 -5.20
N PHE A 338 10.92 8.07 -4.89
CA PHE A 338 11.48 7.06 -5.81
C PHE A 338 12.37 7.62 -6.94
N TRP A 339 13.23 8.58 -6.61
CA TRP A 339 14.20 9.19 -7.53
C TRP A 339 13.60 10.08 -8.63
N GLY A 340 12.60 10.90 -8.28
CA GLY A 340 11.98 11.86 -9.20
C GLY A 340 10.95 11.25 -10.16
N ARG A 341 10.44 10.06 -9.82
CA ARG A 341 9.32 9.45 -10.54
C ARG A 341 8.04 10.20 -10.20
N GLU A 342 7.22 10.43 -11.23
CA GLU A 342 5.84 10.89 -11.07
C GLU A 342 4.98 9.81 -10.41
N GLN A 343 3.85 10.21 -9.81
CA GLN A 343 2.91 9.33 -9.08
C GLN A 343 3.53 8.63 -7.86
N THR A 344 4.36 9.37 -7.13
CA THR A 344 5.05 8.92 -5.91
C THR A 344 4.58 9.63 -4.64
N LEU A 345 3.60 10.55 -4.74
CA LEU A 345 2.88 11.01 -3.55
C LEU A 345 2.16 9.85 -2.85
N CYS A 346 2.10 9.96 -1.53
CA CYS A 346 1.41 9.02 -0.67
C CYS A 346 0.19 9.67 -0.03
N SER A 347 -0.79 8.84 0.33
CA SER A 347 -1.89 9.28 1.19
C SER A 347 -1.34 9.71 2.57
N PRO A 348 -1.87 10.79 3.18
CA PRO A 348 -3.03 11.56 2.75
C PRO A 348 -2.70 12.79 1.87
N GLY A 349 -1.46 12.90 1.37
CA GLY A 349 -1.02 13.98 0.49
C GLY A 349 -1.73 14.01 -0.87
N THR A 350 -2.41 12.92 -1.23
CA THR A 350 -3.25 12.77 -2.42
C THR A 350 -4.68 13.32 -2.25
N SER A 351 -5.13 13.61 -1.01
CA SER A 351 -6.46 14.18 -0.73
C SER A 351 -6.68 15.54 -1.39
N ALA A 352 -7.74 15.68 -2.20
CA ALA A 352 -8.11 16.96 -2.83
C ALA A 352 -8.39 18.08 -1.82
N ALA A 353 -8.83 17.75 -0.60
CA ALA A 353 -9.13 18.71 0.46
C ALA A 353 -7.87 19.20 1.20
N ALA A 354 -6.83 18.37 1.31
CA ALA A 354 -5.55 18.74 1.92
C ALA A 354 -4.78 19.76 1.05
N LEU A 355 -4.04 20.67 1.67
CA LEU A 355 -2.98 21.44 1.01
C LEU A 355 -1.66 20.67 1.14
N THR A 356 -1.18 20.10 0.04
CA THR A 356 0.02 19.27 0.07
C THR A 356 1.27 20.09 -0.25
N ALA A 357 2.30 19.94 0.59
CA ALA A 357 3.55 20.70 0.53
C ALA A 357 4.71 19.82 0.02
N GLY A 358 5.18 20.10 -1.19
CA GLY A 358 6.37 19.51 -1.81
C GLY A 358 7.68 20.13 -1.33
N GLY A 359 8.81 19.52 -1.70
CA GLY A 359 10.15 20.06 -1.47
C GLY A 359 10.65 20.84 -2.69
N THR A 360 11.26 22.01 -2.45
CA THR A 360 11.99 22.79 -3.47
C THR A 360 13.20 23.47 -2.84
N ASP A 361 14.30 22.74 -2.64
CA ASP A 361 15.59 23.32 -2.23
C ASP A 361 16.49 23.55 -3.46
N ALA A 362 17.12 24.73 -3.55
CA ALA A 362 17.96 25.11 -4.68
C ALA A 362 19.22 24.22 -4.80
N GLY A 363 19.58 23.82 -6.02
CA GLY A 363 20.75 22.97 -6.31
C GLY A 363 20.57 21.49 -5.94
N TYR A 364 19.38 21.11 -5.47
CA TYR A 364 19.07 19.75 -5.08
C TYR A 364 17.99 19.18 -6.01
N ASN A 365 18.28 18.04 -6.63
CA ASN A 365 17.26 17.23 -7.25
C ASN A 365 16.44 16.61 -6.11
N ASP A 366 15.29 17.21 -5.74
CA ASP A 366 14.33 16.73 -4.70
C ASP A 366 13.65 15.39 -5.05
N GLN A 367 14.41 14.51 -5.70
CA GLN A 367 14.13 13.16 -6.12
C GLN A 367 13.70 12.22 -4.98
N TRP A 368 13.93 12.61 -3.71
CA TRP A 368 13.42 11.91 -2.53
C TRP A 368 12.05 12.43 -2.05
N ALA A 369 11.61 13.62 -2.46
CA ALA A 369 10.27 14.11 -2.11
C ALA A 369 9.23 13.50 -3.06
N GLY A 370 8.07 13.12 -2.53
CA GLY A 370 6.97 12.60 -3.34
C GLY A 370 6.53 13.62 -4.40
N ALA A 371 6.31 13.12 -5.62
CA ALA A 371 5.95 13.92 -6.78
C ALA A 371 4.68 13.38 -7.45
N GLY A 372 3.86 14.29 -7.98
CA GLY A 372 2.56 13.99 -8.55
C GLY A 372 2.62 13.51 -9.99
N PRO A 373 1.46 13.45 -10.67
CA PRO A 373 0.11 13.65 -10.10
C PRO A 373 -0.27 12.54 -9.11
N SER A 374 -1.43 12.62 -8.45
CA SER A 374 -1.88 11.50 -7.59
C SER A 374 -2.02 10.21 -8.40
N LYS A 375 -1.66 9.07 -7.82
CA LYS A 375 -1.81 7.77 -8.46
C LYS A 375 -3.31 7.42 -8.59
N GLY A 376 -3.76 6.91 -9.73
CA GLY A 376 -5.15 6.49 -9.96
C GLY A 376 -6.19 7.62 -10.10
N GLY A 377 -6.03 8.73 -9.36
CA GLY A 377 -6.89 9.92 -9.47
C GLY A 377 -6.36 11.02 -10.38
N HIS A 378 -5.06 11.01 -10.69
CA HIS A 378 -4.38 12.02 -11.51
C HIS A 378 -4.66 13.48 -11.08
N LEU A 379 -4.80 13.71 -9.76
CA LEU A 379 -5.00 15.04 -9.21
C LEU A 379 -3.68 15.83 -9.27
N PHE A 380 -3.79 17.14 -9.52
CA PHE A 380 -2.65 18.06 -9.42
C PHE A 380 -2.16 18.16 -7.99
N LYS A 381 -1.04 17.49 -7.71
CA LYS A 381 -0.37 17.40 -6.42
C LYS A 381 1.16 17.40 -6.62
N PRO A 382 1.95 17.85 -5.63
CA PRO A 382 1.52 18.71 -4.53
C PRO A 382 1.02 20.07 -5.07
N GLU A 383 0.28 20.84 -4.28
CA GLU A 383 -0.22 22.14 -4.77
C GLU A 383 0.75 23.31 -4.53
N ILE A 384 1.66 23.17 -3.58
CA ILE A 384 2.63 24.20 -3.19
C ILE A 384 3.92 23.53 -2.71
N SER A 385 5.01 24.27 -2.65
CA SER A 385 6.26 23.81 -2.04
C SER A 385 6.82 24.81 -1.03
N ALA A 386 7.83 24.37 -0.28
CA ALA A 386 8.71 25.19 0.52
C ALA A 386 10.05 24.48 0.67
N GLY A 387 11.07 25.18 1.18
CA GLY A 387 12.35 24.53 1.46
C GLY A 387 12.18 23.40 2.48
N THR A 388 13.04 22.40 2.45
CA THR A 388 12.92 21.20 3.30
C THR A 388 13.93 21.16 4.45
N LYS A 389 14.93 22.04 4.44
CA LYS A 389 15.99 22.12 5.45
C LYS A 389 15.77 23.23 6.45
N ALA A 390 16.05 22.99 7.73
CA ALA A 390 16.01 24.00 8.79
C ALA A 390 16.84 23.63 10.02
N SER A 391 17.26 24.64 10.79
CA SER A 391 17.67 24.48 12.18
C SER A 391 16.42 24.60 13.07
N VAL A 392 16.07 23.53 13.77
CA VAL A 392 14.81 23.38 14.51
C VAL A 392 15.05 23.16 15.99
N ALA A 393 14.06 23.48 16.84
CA ALA A 393 14.13 23.20 18.26
C ALA A 393 14.37 21.70 18.50
N ARG A 394 15.32 21.38 19.38
CA ARG A 394 15.66 20.01 19.74
C ARG A 394 14.80 19.59 20.93
N SER A 395 13.98 18.56 20.76
CA SER A 395 13.24 17.96 21.87
C SER A 395 14.20 17.45 22.95
N SER A 396 13.91 17.76 24.21
CA SER A 396 14.64 17.24 25.38
C SER A 396 14.41 15.75 25.62
N THR A 397 13.33 15.19 25.08
CA THR A 397 13.00 13.76 25.21
C THR A 397 13.48 12.92 24.02
N LEU A 398 14.28 13.51 23.12
CA LEU A 398 14.75 12.85 21.90
C LEU A 398 15.56 11.58 22.23
N THR A 399 15.11 10.43 21.75
CA THR A 399 15.79 9.14 22.00
C THR A 399 16.75 8.73 20.90
N ASN A 400 16.56 9.24 19.67
CA ASN A 400 17.46 9.00 18.55
C ASN A 400 18.44 10.16 18.33
N PRO A 401 19.77 9.94 18.34
CA PRO A 401 20.74 11.01 18.20
C PRO A 401 20.65 11.66 16.81
N ARG A 402 20.31 12.96 16.79
CA ARG A 402 20.43 13.84 15.61
C ARG A 402 21.66 14.74 15.76
N PRO A 403 22.39 15.06 14.67
CA PRO A 403 23.52 15.99 14.72
C PRO A 403 23.15 17.34 15.34
N GLY A 404 24.00 17.84 16.24
CA GLY A 404 23.84 19.13 16.93
C GLY A 404 23.90 19.02 18.45
N THR A 405 24.39 20.07 19.10
CA THR A 405 24.47 20.23 20.56
C THR A 405 23.59 21.40 21.00
N GLY A 406 23.09 21.35 22.24
CA GLY A 406 22.25 22.41 22.82
C GLY A 406 20.79 22.39 22.34
N PRO A 407 20.09 23.55 22.34
CA PRO A 407 18.63 23.61 22.16
C PRO A 407 18.15 23.47 20.71
N TYR A 408 19.05 23.32 19.73
CA TYR A 408 18.67 23.20 18.31
C TYR A 408 19.41 22.08 17.61
N THR A 409 18.79 21.51 16.57
CA THR A 409 19.37 20.47 15.72
C THR A 409 19.07 20.79 14.24
N GLY A 410 19.93 20.32 13.35
CA GLY A 410 19.71 20.40 11.91
C GLY A 410 18.73 19.34 11.44
N TRP A 411 17.82 19.70 10.53
CA TRP A 411 16.76 18.83 10.05
C TRP A 411 16.49 19.01 8.55
N TRP A 412 16.11 17.91 7.88
CA TRP A 412 15.58 17.93 6.52
C TRP A 412 14.39 16.97 6.40
N SER A 413 13.29 17.41 5.80
CA SER A 413 12.09 16.59 5.50
C SER A 413 11.01 17.44 4.81
N THR A 414 10.08 16.82 4.09
CA THR A 414 8.86 17.51 3.65
C THR A 414 7.96 17.97 4.81
N ASP A 415 8.13 17.45 6.04
CA ASP A 415 7.47 17.98 7.25
C ASP A 415 7.86 19.44 7.53
N ILE A 416 9.09 19.83 7.21
CA ILE A 416 9.57 21.22 7.33
C ILE A 416 8.88 22.13 6.32
N SER A 417 8.68 21.62 5.11
CA SER A 417 7.94 22.32 4.07
C SER A 417 6.48 22.54 4.52
N ALA A 418 5.83 21.48 5.03
CA ALA A 418 4.48 21.56 5.59
C ALA A 418 4.39 22.54 6.77
N ALA A 419 5.39 22.59 7.66
CA ALA A 419 5.45 23.54 8.77
C ALA A 419 5.52 25.00 8.28
N ARG A 420 6.37 25.28 7.28
CA ARG A 420 6.50 26.61 6.66
C ARG A 420 5.19 27.05 6.00
N VAL A 421 4.55 26.15 5.24
CA VAL A 421 3.24 26.40 4.62
C VAL A 421 2.16 26.62 5.68
N GLY A 422 2.15 25.81 6.75
CA GLY A 422 1.22 25.95 7.87
C GLY A 422 1.38 27.26 8.63
N ALA A 423 2.62 27.74 8.81
CA ALA A 423 2.89 29.02 9.42
C ALA A 423 2.41 30.19 8.54
N ALA A 424 2.65 30.14 7.23
CA ALA A 424 2.11 31.11 6.29
C ALA A 424 0.56 31.12 6.30
N ALA A 425 -0.06 29.94 6.40
CA ALA A 425 -1.51 29.82 6.55
C ALA A 425 -2.01 30.45 7.86
N ALA A 426 -1.26 30.33 8.95
CA ALA A 426 -1.58 30.95 10.22
C ALA A 426 -1.52 32.48 10.14
N LEU A 427 -0.49 33.05 9.52
CA LEU A 427 -0.40 34.50 9.30
C LEU A 427 -1.56 35.00 8.41
N LEU A 428 -1.87 34.27 7.34
CA LEU A 428 -3.00 34.61 6.47
C LEU A 428 -4.35 34.53 7.22
N ALA A 429 -4.51 33.54 8.10
CA ALA A 429 -5.69 33.41 8.94
C ALA A 429 -5.81 34.55 9.97
N GLN A 430 -4.72 35.06 10.52
CA GLN A 430 -4.73 36.27 11.36
C GLN A 430 -5.25 37.46 10.55
N ARG A 431 -4.75 37.64 9.32
CA ARG A 431 -5.20 38.73 8.45
C ARG A 431 -6.65 38.57 7.99
N ARG A 432 -7.13 37.34 7.87
CA ARG A 432 -8.46 36.98 7.35
C ARG A 432 -9.19 35.98 8.26
N PRO A 433 -9.62 36.39 9.47
CA PRO A 433 -10.19 35.47 10.47
C PRO A 433 -11.45 34.73 9.99
N ALA A 434 -12.25 35.38 9.13
CA ALA A 434 -13.50 34.83 8.61
C ALA A 434 -13.32 33.82 7.46
N TRP A 435 -12.14 33.74 6.84
CA TRP A 435 -11.93 32.77 5.76
C TRP A 435 -12.00 31.36 6.31
N LYS A 436 -12.19 30.35 5.45
CA LYS A 436 -12.11 28.92 5.76
C LYS A 436 -11.00 28.25 4.92
N ALA A 437 -10.91 26.92 4.93
CA ALA A 437 -9.82 26.18 4.31
C ALA A 437 -9.66 26.46 2.82
N ASP A 438 -10.77 26.49 2.08
CA ASP A 438 -10.87 26.77 0.64
C ASP A 438 -10.15 28.08 0.25
N ARG A 439 -10.45 29.19 0.94
CA ARG A 439 -9.87 30.50 0.64
C ARG A 439 -8.43 30.63 1.08
N LEU A 440 -8.06 30.04 2.23
CA LEU A 440 -6.66 30.00 2.67
C LEU A 440 -5.82 29.20 1.66
N LYS A 441 -6.25 27.98 1.34
CA LYS A 441 -5.61 27.08 0.38
C LYS A 441 -5.42 27.77 -0.96
N ALA A 442 -6.50 28.29 -1.53
CA ALA A 442 -6.45 28.93 -2.84
C ALA A 442 -5.55 30.18 -2.87
N THR A 443 -5.58 31.00 -1.82
CA THR A 443 -4.73 32.20 -1.74
C THR A 443 -3.25 31.82 -1.70
N LEU A 444 -2.86 30.89 -0.81
CA LEU A 444 -1.48 30.42 -0.68
C LEU A 444 -0.94 29.85 -2.01
N ILE A 445 -1.72 28.99 -2.65
CA ILE A 445 -1.39 28.43 -3.98
C ILE A 445 -1.22 29.56 -4.99
N SER A 446 -2.14 30.53 -5.01
CA SER A 446 -2.16 31.55 -6.05
C SER A 446 -1.06 32.60 -5.94
N THR A 447 -0.49 32.77 -4.75
CA THR A 447 0.60 33.71 -4.46
C THR A 447 1.97 33.07 -4.48
N ALA A 448 2.05 31.74 -4.58
CA ALA A 448 3.31 31.00 -4.64
C ALA A 448 4.25 31.54 -5.73
N ALA A 449 5.55 31.45 -5.44
CA ALA A 449 6.64 31.88 -6.30
C ALA A 449 7.18 30.68 -7.09
N PRO A 450 6.87 30.56 -8.39
CA PRO A 450 7.34 29.41 -9.17
C PRO A 450 8.84 29.47 -9.44
N THR A 451 9.46 28.30 -9.46
CA THR A 451 10.85 28.09 -9.90
C THR A 451 10.88 27.53 -11.33
N ARG A 452 11.98 27.80 -12.05
CA ARG A 452 12.23 27.24 -13.38
C ARG A 452 12.90 25.87 -13.34
N ASP A 453 13.31 25.40 -12.16
CA ASP A 453 14.17 24.22 -12.06
C ASP A 453 13.42 22.95 -11.62
N ALA A 454 12.08 23.02 -11.49
CA ALA A 454 11.25 21.90 -11.04
C ALA A 454 9.99 21.72 -11.90
N SER A 455 9.54 20.47 -12.04
CA SER A 455 8.23 20.15 -12.63
C SER A 455 7.08 20.69 -11.75
N PRO A 456 5.94 21.10 -12.33
CA PRO A 456 4.71 21.39 -11.58
C PRO A 456 4.25 20.25 -10.66
N PHE A 457 4.57 19.00 -10.99
CA PHE A 457 4.27 17.85 -10.13
C PHE A 457 5.25 17.67 -8.97
N ALA A 458 6.30 18.49 -8.87
CA ALA A 458 7.19 18.56 -7.71
C ALA A 458 6.97 19.86 -6.90
N GLN A 459 6.93 21.01 -7.58
CA GLN A 459 6.80 22.32 -6.92
C GLN A 459 5.35 22.77 -6.69
N GLY A 460 4.37 22.11 -7.32
CA GLY A 460 3.00 22.62 -7.40
C GLY A 460 2.91 23.96 -8.13
N ALA A 461 2.24 24.94 -7.52
CA ALA A 461 2.21 26.30 -8.05
C ALA A 461 3.51 27.09 -7.80
N GLY A 462 4.40 26.58 -6.96
CA GLY A 462 5.68 27.18 -6.57
C GLY A 462 5.91 27.21 -5.06
N THR A 463 7.00 27.86 -4.66
CA THR A 463 7.40 28.05 -3.26
C THR A 463 6.46 29.01 -2.55
N VAL A 464 6.08 28.70 -1.31
CA VAL A 464 5.23 29.56 -0.47
C VAL A 464 5.84 30.96 -0.28
N ASP A 465 5.00 31.99 -0.45
CA ASP A 465 5.35 33.39 -0.24
C ASP A 465 4.32 34.03 0.71
N ALA A 466 4.68 34.10 2.00
CA ALA A 466 3.79 34.55 3.05
C ALA A 466 3.50 36.06 2.97
N ASP A 467 4.49 36.89 2.63
CA ASP A 467 4.29 38.34 2.50
C ASP A 467 3.31 38.65 1.38
N ARG A 468 3.51 38.01 0.22
CA ARG A 468 2.59 38.17 -0.90
C ARG A 468 1.21 37.63 -0.58
N ALA A 469 1.08 36.49 0.10
CA ALA A 469 -0.22 35.94 0.51
C ALA A 469 -1.02 36.93 1.39
N ILE A 470 -0.35 37.58 2.34
CA ILE A 470 -0.98 38.51 3.29
C ILE A 470 -1.36 39.84 2.64
N ARG A 471 -0.49 40.37 1.77
CA ARG A 471 -0.72 41.63 1.05
C ARG A 471 -1.66 41.49 -0.14
N GLN A 472 -1.95 40.25 -0.54
CA GLN A 472 -2.79 39.98 -1.69
C GLN A 472 -4.18 40.61 -1.54
N ILE A 473 -4.53 41.42 -2.53
CA ILE A 473 -5.84 42.07 -2.63
C ILE A 473 -6.71 41.43 -3.71
N VAL A 474 -6.20 40.45 -4.46
CA VAL A 474 -6.93 39.71 -5.48
C VAL A 474 -6.98 38.23 -5.11
N LEU A 475 -8.18 37.67 -5.02
CA LEU A 475 -8.34 36.24 -4.75
C LEU A 475 -8.60 35.49 -6.05
N SER A 476 -7.98 34.32 -6.19
CA SER A 476 -8.32 33.34 -7.22
C SER A 476 -8.86 32.10 -6.52
N THR A 477 -10.11 31.73 -6.79
CA THR A 477 -10.73 30.53 -6.20
C THR A 477 -11.43 29.68 -7.27
N PRO A 478 -11.18 28.36 -7.34
CA PRO A 478 -10.14 27.62 -6.60
C PRO A 478 -8.72 27.96 -7.11
N GLY A 479 -7.69 27.51 -6.39
CA GLY A 479 -6.28 27.68 -6.79
C GLY A 479 -5.81 26.65 -7.84
N THR A 480 -6.48 25.51 -7.92
CA THR A 480 -6.18 24.41 -8.86
C THR A 480 -7.47 23.82 -9.42
N HIS A 481 -7.40 23.30 -10.64
CA HIS A 481 -8.41 22.46 -11.27
C HIS A 481 -7.73 21.19 -11.76
N SER A 482 -8.31 20.03 -11.49
CA SER A 482 -7.93 18.76 -12.11
C SER A 482 -9.12 18.23 -12.88
N VAL A 483 -8.92 17.84 -14.13
CA VAL A 483 -9.97 17.32 -15.00
C VAL A 483 -9.51 16.00 -15.61
N SER A 484 -10.27 14.94 -15.39
CA SER A 484 -10.10 13.68 -16.13
C SER A 484 -11.02 13.69 -17.35
N PHE A 485 -10.48 13.30 -18.49
CA PHE A 485 -11.21 13.07 -19.73
C PHE A 485 -11.24 11.57 -20.02
N PRO A 486 -12.39 10.91 -19.75
CA PRO A 486 -12.58 9.53 -20.16
C PRO A 486 -12.34 9.36 -21.65
N TRP A 487 -11.78 8.24 -22.06
CA TRP A 487 -11.48 7.99 -23.46
C TRP A 487 -12.73 8.01 -24.36
N THR A 488 -13.90 7.66 -23.80
CA THR A 488 -15.22 7.72 -24.46
C THR A 488 -15.74 9.13 -24.66
N ASN A 489 -15.20 10.12 -23.93
CA ASN A 489 -15.70 11.48 -23.92
C ASN A 489 -14.54 12.48 -23.98
N ARG A 490 -14.11 12.77 -25.21
CA ARG A 490 -13.14 13.83 -25.51
C ARG A 490 -13.80 15.18 -25.79
N LYS A 491 -14.97 15.45 -25.22
CA LYS A 491 -15.59 16.78 -25.31
C LYS A 491 -14.80 17.76 -24.45
N ALA A 492 -14.50 18.90 -25.04
CA ALA A 492 -13.88 19.98 -24.32
C ALA A 492 -14.77 20.49 -23.18
N VAL A 493 -14.15 20.84 -22.05
CA VAL A 493 -14.86 21.41 -20.89
C VAL A 493 -14.32 22.78 -20.54
N SER A 494 -15.17 23.58 -19.94
CA SER A 494 -14.80 24.88 -19.38
C SER A 494 -14.65 24.77 -17.87
N ARG A 495 -13.58 25.35 -17.34
CA ARG A 495 -13.35 25.50 -15.91
C ARG A 495 -13.04 26.95 -15.61
N SER A 496 -13.71 27.50 -14.61
CA SER A 496 -13.56 28.90 -14.24
C SER A 496 -12.81 29.02 -12.91
N ILE A 497 -11.97 30.05 -12.83
CA ILE A 497 -11.56 30.60 -11.55
C ILE A 497 -12.30 31.91 -11.33
N THR A 498 -12.71 32.16 -10.09
CA THR A 498 -13.32 33.43 -9.70
C THR A 498 -12.24 34.37 -9.21
N ILE A 499 -12.04 35.48 -9.93
CA ILE A 499 -11.16 36.57 -9.52
C ILE A 499 -11.97 37.54 -8.69
N THR A 500 -11.56 37.82 -7.46
CA THR A 500 -12.23 38.77 -6.57
C THR A 500 -11.31 39.92 -6.22
N ASN A 501 -11.73 41.15 -6.47
CA ASN A 501 -10.99 42.35 -6.06
C ASN A 501 -11.39 42.75 -4.63
N THR A 502 -10.55 42.44 -3.66
CA THR A 502 -10.74 42.83 -2.25
C THR A 502 -10.08 44.18 -1.91
N GLY A 503 -9.49 44.85 -2.90
CA GLY A 503 -8.94 46.19 -2.76
C GLY A 503 -10.01 47.28 -2.74
N LYS A 504 -9.59 48.52 -2.46
CA LYS A 504 -10.47 49.70 -2.34
C LYS A 504 -10.78 50.42 -3.66
N ALA A 505 -10.07 50.09 -4.73
CA ALA A 505 -10.22 50.74 -6.04
C ALA A 505 -10.57 49.74 -7.13
N THR A 506 -11.29 50.20 -8.15
CA THR A 506 -11.51 49.44 -9.40
C THR A 506 -10.16 49.12 -10.03
N ARG A 507 -9.98 47.89 -10.50
CA ARG A 507 -8.72 47.44 -11.11
C ARG A 507 -8.96 46.73 -12.42
N THR A 508 -8.09 47.03 -13.37
CA THR A 508 -7.95 46.28 -14.62
C THR A 508 -6.90 45.20 -14.41
N PHE A 509 -7.23 43.96 -14.78
CA PHE A 509 -6.31 42.85 -14.76
C PHE A 509 -6.09 42.29 -16.15
N THR A 510 -4.84 42.04 -16.51
CA THR A 510 -4.46 41.25 -17.68
C THR A 510 -4.42 39.78 -17.33
N VAL A 511 -4.78 38.94 -18.30
CA VAL A 511 -4.87 37.48 -18.15
C VAL A 511 -3.94 36.84 -19.17
N SER A 512 -3.04 35.99 -18.70
CA SER A 512 -2.21 35.13 -19.54
C SER A 512 -2.42 33.67 -19.16
N LEU A 513 -2.36 32.79 -20.16
CA LEU A 513 -2.45 31.35 -19.99
C LEU A 513 -1.26 30.74 -20.72
N ALA A 514 -0.45 29.96 -20.01
CA ALA A 514 0.74 29.35 -20.57
C ALA A 514 0.87 27.90 -20.08
N ALA A 515 1.34 27.02 -20.95
CA ALA A 515 1.86 25.72 -20.54
C ALA A 515 3.07 25.93 -19.60
N ASP A 516 3.20 25.07 -18.60
CA ASP A 516 4.42 25.08 -17.79
C ASP A 516 5.58 24.48 -18.61
N PRO A 517 6.73 25.17 -18.74
CA PRO A 517 7.83 24.70 -19.58
C PRO A 517 8.53 23.45 -19.06
N ASN A 518 8.33 23.09 -17.78
CA ASN A 518 9.09 22.05 -17.07
C ASN A 518 8.34 20.72 -16.95
N LEU A 519 7.28 20.53 -17.73
CA LEU A 519 6.64 19.22 -17.85
C LEU A 519 7.34 18.35 -18.90
N PRO A 520 7.46 17.03 -18.66
CA PRO A 520 7.97 16.09 -19.65
C PRO A 520 7.09 16.04 -20.90
N THR A 521 5.77 16.24 -20.75
CA THR A 521 4.84 16.35 -21.88
C THR A 521 4.22 17.75 -21.93
N ARG A 522 4.53 18.51 -22.98
CA ARG A 522 3.94 19.84 -23.16
C ARG A 522 2.51 19.75 -23.68
N PRO A 523 1.56 20.53 -23.13
CA PRO A 523 0.25 20.71 -23.72
C PRO A 523 0.34 21.15 -25.19
N PRO A 524 -0.31 20.46 -26.13
CA PRO A 524 -0.39 20.91 -27.51
C PRO A 524 -1.09 22.26 -27.64
N ALA A 525 -0.75 23.00 -28.70
CA ALA A 525 -1.38 24.29 -28.99
C ALA A 525 -2.90 24.15 -29.08
N GLY A 526 -3.62 25.07 -28.43
CA GLY A 526 -5.09 25.06 -28.39
C GLY A 526 -5.73 24.08 -27.40
N MET A 527 -4.95 23.23 -26.72
CA MET A 527 -5.48 22.37 -25.65
C MET A 527 -6.04 23.20 -24.50
N PHE A 528 -5.30 24.22 -24.04
CA PHE A 528 -5.77 25.16 -23.02
C PHE A 528 -5.95 26.53 -23.66
N THR A 529 -7.16 27.08 -23.60
CA THR A 529 -7.48 28.39 -24.17
C THR A 529 -8.31 29.24 -23.21
N THR A 530 -8.11 30.56 -23.28
CA THR A 530 -8.96 31.54 -22.60
C THR A 530 -9.26 32.70 -23.55
N LYS A 531 -10.55 33.07 -23.62
CA LYS A 531 -11.02 34.25 -24.35
C LYS A 531 -10.80 35.54 -23.55
N THR A 532 -10.76 35.45 -22.22
CA THR A 532 -10.53 36.58 -21.35
C THR A 532 -9.05 36.97 -21.41
N LYS A 533 -8.75 38.14 -21.99
CA LYS A 533 -7.40 38.73 -21.99
C LYS A 533 -7.25 39.85 -20.98
N SER A 534 -8.35 40.50 -20.65
CA SER A 534 -8.42 41.55 -19.64
C SER A 534 -9.78 41.52 -18.95
N LEU A 535 -9.85 42.01 -17.71
CA LEU A 535 -11.07 42.18 -16.94
C LEU A 535 -10.96 43.42 -16.04
N VAL A 536 -12.07 44.13 -15.87
CA VAL A 536 -12.15 45.26 -14.94
C VAL A 536 -13.08 44.86 -13.79
N ILE A 537 -12.57 44.87 -12.55
CA ILE A 537 -13.36 44.49 -11.38
C ILE A 537 -13.39 45.63 -10.37
N LYS A 538 -14.61 46.08 -10.03
CA LYS A 538 -14.89 47.05 -8.98
C LYS A 538 -14.52 46.51 -7.58
N PRO A 539 -14.27 47.36 -6.57
CA PRO A 539 -14.05 46.93 -5.20
C PRO A 539 -15.14 45.99 -4.70
N GLY A 540 -14.74 44.89 -4.04
CA GLY A 540 -15.64 43.89 -3.46
C GLY A 540 -16.41 43.03 -4.47
N LYS A 541 -16.21 43.23 -5.79
CA LYS A 541 -16.84 42.43 -6.83
C LYS A 541 -15.92 41.30 -7.30
N SER A 542 -16.52 40.38 -8.05
CA SER A 542 -15.83 39.21 -8.61
C SER A 542 -16.17 39.07 -10.08
N ALA A 543 -15.25 38.51 -10.86
CA ALA A 543 -15.48 38.11 -12.24
C ALA A 543 -14.83 36.75 -12.52
N PRO A 544 -15.47 35.88 -13.31
CA PRO A 544 -14.88 34.61 -13.69
C PRO A 544 -13.85 34.79 -14.81
N VAL A 545 -12.78 33.99 -14.77
CA VAL A 545 -11.90 33.74 -15.91
C VAL A 545 -12.04 32.26 -16.26
N THR A 546 -12.53 32.00 -17.47
CA THR A 546 -12.83 30.64 -17.94
C THR A 546 -11.71 30.12 -18.84
N VAL A 547 -11.16 28.97 -18.47
CA VAL A 547 -10.25 28.19 -19.32
C VAL A 547 -11.04 27.06 -19.96
N ARG A 548 -11.04 27.03 -21.29
CA ARG A 548 -11.51 25.88 -22.06
C ARG A 548 -10.34 24.90 -22.21
N ILE A 549 -10.61 23.65 -21.85
CA ILE A 549 -9.69 22.53 -21.94
C ILE A 549 -10.21 21.58 -23.01
N ASP A 550 -9.46 21.40 -24.08
CA ASP A 550 -9.82 20.60 -25.25
C ASP A 550 -8.94 19.34 -25.36
N PRO A 551 -9.42 18.19 -24.87
CA PRO A 551 -8.64 16.95 -24.87
C PRO A 551 -8.49 16.33 -26.26
N ALA A 552 -9.27 16.78 -27.25
CA ALA A 552 -9.17 16.28 -28.63
C ALA A 552 -7.87 16.75 -29.31
N LYS A 553 -7.22 17.80 -28.77
CA LYS A 553 -5.92 18.29 -29.24
C LYS A 553 -4.73 17.49 -28.69
N ALA A 554 -4.96 16.58 -27.75
CA ALA A 554 -3.90 15.92 -26.99
C ALA A 554 -3.92 14.40 -27.14
N LYS A 555 -2.73 13.81 -27.02
CA LYS A 555 -2.59 12.36 -26.81
C LYS A 555 -2.99 12.02 -25.37
N ALA A 556 -2.99 10.73 -25.05
CA ALA A 556 -3.18 10.31 -23.67
C ALA A 556 -2.01 10.77 -22.80
N GLY A 557 -2.28 11.20 -21.58
CA GLY A 557 -1.27 11.70 -20.65
C GLY A 557 -1.77 12.80 -19.73
N ASP A 558 -0.86 13.28 -18.88
CA ASP A 558 -1.08 14.37 -17.94
C ASP A 558 -0.52 15.68 -18.50
N TYR A 559 -1.31 16.75 -18.39
CA TYR A 559 -0.99 18.07 -18.94
C TYR A 559 -1.32 19.16 -17.93
N VAL A 560 -0.46 20.17 -17.79
CA VAL A 560 -0.68 21.31 -16.90
C VAL A 560 -0.50 22.64 -17.63
N ALA A 561 -1.42 23.57 -17.38
CA ALA A 561 -1.30 24.96 -17.75
C ALA A 561 -1.48 25.87 -16.54
N ALA A 562 -0.79 27.01 -16.55
CA ALA A 562 -0.90 28.05 -15.56
C ALA A 562 -1.62 29.27 -16.13
N LEU A 563 -2.72 29.65 -15.49
CA LEU A 563 -3.40 30.91 -15.72
C LEU A 563 -2.82 31.96 -14.76
N THR A 564 -2.32 33.08 -15.27
CA THR A 564 -1.83 34.20 -14.46
C THR A 564 -2.71 35.42 -14.68
N VAL A 565 -3.14 36.05 -13.59
CA VAL A 565 -3.89 37.31 -13.63
C VAL A 565 -3.06 38.40 -12.94
N ARG A 566 -2.82 39.52 -13.62
CA ARG A 566 -1.96 40.62 -13.16
C ARG A 566 -2.67 41.96 -13.22
N GLY A 567 -2.55 42.81 -12.22
CA GLY A 567 -3.11 44.17 -12.23
C GLY A 567 -2.47 45.07 -11.18
N GLY A 568 -1.63 46.01 -11.63
CA GLY A 568 -0.74 46.76 -10.75
C GLY A 568 0.21 45.81 -9.99
N PRO A 569 0.36 45.93 -8.65
CA PRO A 569 1.18 45.01 -7.86
C PRO A 569 0.54 43.63 -7.64
N ALA A 570 -0.75 43.45 -7.96
CA ALA A 570 -1.42 42.18 -7.75
C ALA A 570 -1.08 41.19 -8.85
N LYS A 571 -0.65 39.99 -8.46
CA LYS A 571 -0.42 38.84 -9.33
C LYS A 571 -0.99 37.60 -8.66
N VAL A 572 -1.82 36.83 -9.35
CA VAL A 572 -2.30 35.51 -8.91
C VAL A 572 -2.07 34.47 -10.00
N ARG A 573 -1.79 33.24 -9.60
CA ARG A 573 -1.63 32.07 -10.48
C ARG A 573 -2.71 31.04 -10.13
N ALA A 574 -3.25 30.34 -11.13
CA ALA A 574 -4.06 29.16 -10.92
C ALA A 574 -3.61 28.04 -11.85
N MET A 575 -3.61 26.82 -11.35
CA MET A 575 -3.14 25.64 -12.09
C MET A 575 -4.31 24.86 -12.66
N PHE A 576 -4.22 24.48 -13.93
CA PHE A 576 -5.19 23.63 -14.61
C PHE A 576 -4.47 22.37 -15.07
N ALA A 577 -4.76 21.25 -14.43
CA ALA A 577 -4.30 19.93 -14.83
C ALA A 577 -5.40 19.17 -15.58
N ALA A 578 -5.00 18.44 -16.60
CA ALA A 578 -5.84 17.60 -17.41
C ALA A 578 -5.20 16.23 -17.57
N TRP A 579 -5.93 15.18 -17.18
CA TRP A 579 -5.58 13.81 -17.49
C TRP A 579 -6.44 13.32 -18.65
N VAL A 580 -5.81 13.06 -19.79
CA VAL A 580 -6.47 12.49 -20.96
C VAL A 580 -6.27 10.98 -20.93
N GLN A 581 -7.35 10.24 -20.69
CA GLN A 581 -7.25 8.79 -20.58
C GLN A 581 -6.77 8.15 -21.90
N PRO A 582 -5.98 7.06 -21.80
CA PRO A 582 -5.65 6.25 -22.96
C PRO A 582 -6.91 5.65 -23.57
N THR A 583 -6.89 5.49 -24.90
CA THR A 583 -7.91 4.69 -25.59
C THR A 583 -8.07 3.36 -24.88
N SER A 584 -9.30 3.00 -24.61
CA SER A 584 -9.65 1.80 -23.87
C SER A 584 -10.74 1.03 -24.62
N ARG A 585 -10.95 -0.24 -24.25
CA ARG A 585 -11.95 -1.15 -24.82
C ARG A 585 -12.66 -1.90 -23.72
N LYS A 586 -13.91 -2.29 -23.99
CA LYS A 586 -14.68 -3.13 -23.08
C LYS A 586 -14.16 -4.56 -23.17
N LEU A 587 -13.78 -5.12 -22.03
CA LEU A 587 -13.59 -6.54 -21.82
C LEU A 587 -14.85 -7.07 -21.13
N THR A 588 -15.56 -7.97 -21.80
CA THR A 588 -16.67 -8.74 -21.24
C THR A 588 -16.18 -10.14 -20.91
N VAL A 589 -16.47 -10.61 -19.70
CA VAL A 589 -16.13 -11.95 -19.22
C VAL A 589 -17.41 -12.71 -18.96
N ARG A 590 -17.51 -13.92 -19.50
CA ARG A 590 -18.59 -14.88 -19.21
C ARG A 590 -18.04 -16.08 -18.46
N LEU A 591 -18.76 -16.53 -17.45
CA LEU A 591 -18.41 -17.70 -16.65
C LEU A 591 -19.53 -18.73 -16.75
N LEU A 592 -19.18 -19.95 -17.17
CA LEU A 592 -20.07 -21.09 -17.21
C LEU A 592 -19.49 -22.20 -16.36
N ASP A 593 -20.31 -22.88 -15.58
CA ASP A 593 -19.92 -24.07 -14.82
C ASP A 593 -19.79 -25.31 -15.72
N ALA A 594 -19.51 -26.47 -15.13
CA ALA A 594 -19.34 -27.72 -15.89
C ALA A 594 -20.64 -28.22 -16.56
N ALA A 595 -21.80 -27.79 -16.09
CA ALA A 595 -23.09 -28.05 -16.71
C ALA A 595 -23.46 -26.99 -17.77
N GLY A 596 -22.65 -25.95 -17.94
CA GLY A 596 -22.91 -24.83 -18.82
C GLY A 596 -23.83 -23.76 -18.21
N ALA A 597 -24.10 -23.82 -16.91
CA ALA A 597 -24.91 -22.83 -16.20
C ALA A 597 -24.06 -21.59 -15.82
N PRO A 598 -24.65 -20.37 -15.79
CA PRO A 598 -23.94 -19.15 -15.42
C PRO A 598 -23.45 -19.19 -13.96
N VAL A 599 -22.26 -18.63 -13.71
CA VAL A 599 -21.65 -18.54 -12.37
C VAL A 599 -21.33 -17.10 -12.01
N ASP A 600 -21.64 -16.73 -10.76
CA ASP A 600 -21.25 -15.45 -10.18
C ASP A 600 -19.84 -15.53 -9.58
N GLN A 601 -19.00 -14.54 -9.89
CA GLN A 601 -17.67 -14.41 -9.29
C GLN A 601 -17.18 -12.97 -9.35
N GLN A 602 -16.64 -12.46 -8.24
CA GLN A 602 -16.20 -11.07 -8.09
C GLN A 602 -14.67 -10.90 -8.15
N GLN A 603 -13.93 -12.01 -8.29
CA GLN A 603 -12.47 -12.05 -8.27
C GLN A 603 -11.86 -12.39 -9.64
N ILE A 604 -12.58 -12.14 -10.74
CA ILE A 604 -11.99 -12.27 -12.07
C ILE A 604 -11.03 -11.11 -12.27
N ARG A 605 -9.77 -11.42 -12.56
CA ARG A 605 -8.71 -10.42 -12.62
C ARG A 605 -8.22 -10.24 -14.05
N ALA A 606 -8.09 -8.99 -14.48
CA ALA A 606 -7.45 -8.61 -15.73
C ALA A 606 -6.17 -7.80 -15.41
N VAL A 607 -5.01 -8.29 -15.87
CA VAL A 607 -3.72 -7.65 -15.65
C VAL A 607 -3.13 -7.21 -16.96
N ASN A 608 -2.82 -5.92 -17.07
CA ASN A 608 -2.09 -5.41 -18.21
C ASN A 608 -0.64 -5.96 -18.20
N LEU A 609 -0.28 -6.75 -19.21
CA LEU A 609 1.02 -7.42 -19.34
C LEU A 609 2.20 -6.47 -19.59
N LYS A 610 1.97 -5.16 -19.76
CA LYS A 610 3.06 -4.18 -19.88
C LYS A 610 3.26 -3.37 -18.60
N SER A 611 2.16 -2.89 -18.02
CA SER A 611 2.19 -2.00 -16.85
C SER A 611 2.07 -2.74 -15.52
N GLY A 612 1.60 -3.99 -15.53
CA GLY A 612 1.21 -4.71 -14.32
C GLY A 612 -0.07 -4.16 -13.66
N ALA A 613 -0.75 -3.19 -14.27
CA ALA A 613 -1.97 -2.62 -13.73
C ALA A 613 -3.09 -3.68 -13.70
N GLU A 614 -3.78 -3.75 -12.57
CA GLU A 614 -4.82 -4.74 -12.32
C GLU A 614 -6.21 -4.10 -12.35
N THR A 615 -7.19 -4.89 -12.79
CA THR A 615 -8.59 -4.52 -12.67
C THR A 615 -9.44 -5.76 -12.46
N TYR A 616 -10.44 -5.66 -11.58
CA TYR A 616 -11.38 -6.73 -11.30
C TYR A 616 -12.61 -6.63 -12.20
N VAL A 617 -13.12 -7.78 -12.61
CA VAL A 617 -14.38 -7.93 -13.33
C VAL A 617 -15.38 -8.61 -12.40
N ASP A 618 -16.40 -7.87 -11.98
CA ASP A 618 -17.53 -8.41 -11.22
C ASP A 618 -18.47 -9.11 -12.21
N VAL A 619 -18.57 -10.43 -12.11
CA VAL A 619 -19.44 -11.27 -12.93
C VAL A 619 -20.70 -11.60 -12.13
N ARG A 620 -21.85 -11.20 -12.67
CA ARG A 620 -23.18 -11.47 -12.12
C ARG A 620 -24.07 -12.06 -13.20
N ASP A 621 -24.90 -13.02 -12.82
CA ASP A 621 -25.72 -13.80 -13.75
C ASP A 621 -24.85 -14.37 -14.89
N GLY A 622 -23.63 -14.79 -14.54
CA GLY A 622 -22.64 -15.34 -15.49
C GLY A 622 -21.97 -14.35 -16.43
N THR A 623 -22.24 -13.04 -16.36
CA THR A 623 -21.59 -12.02 -17.21
C THR A 623 -21.09 -10.82 -16.40
N GLY A 624 -19.85 -10.39 -16.67
CA GLY A 624 -19.26 -9.17 -16.13
C GLY A 624 -18.55 -8.38 -17.20
N ALA A 625 -18.37 -7.08 -17.02
CA ALA A 625 -17.61 -6.28 -17.96
C ALA A 625 -16.86 -5.12 -17.31
N VAL A 626 -15.72 -4.78 -17.89
CA VAL A 626 -14.89 -3.66 -17.47
C VAL A 626 -14.30 -2.95 -18.69
N THR A 627 -13.92 -1.68 -18.53
CA THR A 627 -13.27 -0.91 -19.59
C THR A 627 -11.80 -0.71 -19.24
N LEU A 628 -10.90 -1.16 -20.12
CA LEU A 628 -9.46 -1.20 -19.86
C LEU A 628 -8.69 -0.53 -21.01
N PRO A 629 -7.59 0.20 -20.72
CA PRO A 629 -6.70 0.74 -21.75
C PRO A 629 -6.31 -0.29 -22.80
N ASN A 630 -5.99 0.15 -24.01
CA ASN A 630 -5.45 -0.74 -25.02
C ASN A 630 -4.16 -1.40 -24.50
N GLY A 631 -4.08 -2.72 -24.67
CA GLY A 631 -2.94 -3.50 -24.25
C GLY A 631 -3.26 -5.00 -24.27
N ASP A 632 -2.25 -5.79 -23.92
CA ASP A 632 -2.40 -7.21 -23.71
C ASP A 632 -2.71 -7.47 -22.24
N TYR A 633 -3.76 -8.25 -21.99
CA TYR A 633 -4.23 -8.56 -20.67
C TYR A 633 -4.17 -10.04 -20.40
N MET A 634 -3.57 -10.44 -19.28
CA MET A 634 -3.82 -11.76 -18.70
C MET A 634 -5.11 -11.68 -17.90
N VAL A 635 -6.11 -12.46 -18.29
CA VAL A 635 -7.39 -12.57 -17.56
C VAL A 635 -7.48 -13.94 -16.92
N THR A 636 -7.71 -13.98 -15.61
CA THR A 636 -7.70 -15.22 -14.83
C THR A 636 -8.97 -15.38 -14.01
N ALA A 637 -9.42 -16.63 -13.91
CA ALA A 637 -10.65 -17.02 -13.26
C ALA A 637 -10.42 -18.19 -12.30
N ALA A 638 -11.03 -18.09 -11.12
CA ALA A 638 -11.14 -19.14 -10.12
C ALA A 638 -12.55 -19.11 -9.55
N TYR A 639 -13.32 -20.19 -9.73
CA TYR A 639 -14.74 -20.19 -9.39
C TYR A 639 -15.25 -21.61 -9.16
N ALA A 640 -16.43 -21.72 -8.55
CA ALA A 640 -17.03 -23.02 -8.25
C ALA A 640 -17.32 -23.79 -9.56
N HIS A 641 -16.95 -25.07 -9.57
CA HIS A 641 -17.15 -25.98 -10.71
C HIS A 641 -18.64 -26.31 -10.97
N THR A 642 -19.44 -26.26 -9.91
CA THR A 642 -20.91 -26.28 -9.95
C THR A 642 -21.43 -25.20 -9.02
N ASN A 643 -22.60 -24.62 -9.32
CA ASN A 643 -23.18 -23.58 -8.47
C ASN A 643 -23.39 -24.10 -7.02
N GLY A 644 -22.77 -23.43 -6.04
CA GLY A 644 -22.80 -23.84 -4.62
C GLY A 644 -21.93 -25.07 -4.26
N GLY A 645 -21.20 -25.66 -5.23
CA GLY A 645 -20.36 -26.82 -5.01
C GLY A 645 -19.00 -26.53 -4.37
N SER A 646 -18.43 -27.53 -3.72
CA SER A 646 -17.10 -27.48 -3.07
C SER A 646 -15.93 -27.62 -4.05
N ASN A 647 -16.20 -28.04 -5.29
CA ASN A 647 -15.23 -28.32 -6.35
C ASN A 647 -14.88 -27.04 -7.11
N TRP A 648 -13.64 -26.93 -7.60
CA TRP A 648 -13.13 -25.67 -8.14
C TRP A 648 -12.69 -25.79 -9.58
N MET A 649 -12.86 -24.70 -10.31
CA MET A 649 -12.39 -24.54 -11.66
C MET A 649 -11.44 -23.34 -11.77
N ILE A 650 -10.37 -23.54 -12.52
CA ILE A 650 -9.37 -22.52 -12.86
C ILE A 650 -9.31 -22.32 -14.38
N GLY A 651 -9.05 -21.07 -14.77
CA GLY A 651 -8.85 -20.72 -16.16
C GLY A 651 -8.00 -19.47 -16.30
N ALA A 652 -7.26 -19.40 -17.40
CA ALA A 652 -6.53 -18.21 -17.82
C ALA A 652 -6.75 -17.98 -19.30
N GLN A 653 -6.75 -16.72 -19.73
CA GLN A 653 -6.76 -16.32 -21.14
C GLN A 653 -5.91 -15.06 -21.31
N ILE A 654 -5.28 -14.91 -22.47
CA ILE A 654 -4.65 -13.65 -22.87
C ILE A 654 -5.52 -12.94 -23.89
N VAL A 655 -5.83 -11.68 -23.62
CA VAL A 655 -6.73 -10.85 -24.40
C VAL A 655 -6.01 -9.61 -24.88
N ASN A 656 -5.89 -9.46 -26.20
CA ASN A 656 -5.45 -8.21 -26.80
C ASN A 656 -6.65 -7.25 -26.99
N LEU A 657 -6.58 -6.09 -26.33
CA LEU A 657 -7.52 -4.98 -26.44
C LEU A 657 -7.01 -3.87 -27.38
N GLY A 658 -6.25 -4.22 -28.41
CA GLY A 658 -5.55 -3.26 -29.29
C GLY A 658 -6.43 -2.52 -30.31
N GLY A 659 -7.69 -2.90 -30.49
CA GLY A 659 -8.53 -2.35 -31.58
C GLY A 659 -10.03 -2.31 -31.32
N SER A 660 -10.60 -3.31 -30.65
CA SER A 660 -12.05 -3.47 -30.44
C SER A 660 -12.38 -4.04 -29.07
N ASP A 661 -13.66 -3.93 -28.69
CA ASP A 661 -14.20 -4.62 -27.52
C ASP A 661 -14.05 -6.14 -27.67
N ARG A 662 -13.83 -6.84 -26.56
CA ARG A 662 -13.63 -8.28 -26.52
C ARG A 662 -14.60 -8.93 -25.55
N THR A 663 -15.09 -10.10 -25.92
CA THR A 663 -15.78 -11.00 -25.01
C THR A 663 -14.98 -12.28 -24.90
N ILE A 664 -14.68 -12.70 -23.68
CA ILE A 664 -14.12 -14.01 -23.39
C ILE A 664 -15.10 -14.84 -22.58
N THR A 665 -15.06 -16.15 -22.78
CA THR A 665 -15.85 -17.10 -22.01
C THR A 665 -14.91 -18.11 -21.38
N PHE A 666 -14.99 -18.24 -20.06
CA PHE A 666 -14.46 -19.41 -19.36
C PHE A 666 -15.57 -20.45 -19.37
N ASN A 667 -15.48 -21.38 -20.33
CA ASN A 667 -16.49 -22.41 -20.52
C ASN A 667 -16.17 -23.65 -19.69
N GLY A 668 -16.90 -23.85 -18.59
CA GLY A 668 -16.67 -24.99 -17.71
C GLY A 668 -16.96 -26.35 -18.35
N THR A 669 -17.74 -26.42 -19.42
CA THR A 669 -18.00 -27.71 -20.11
C THR A 669 -16.75 -28.30 -20.76
N THR A 670 -15.69 -27.51 -20.95
CA THR A 670 -14.40 -27.98 -21.48
C THR A 670 -13.37 -28.27 -20.40
N ALA A 671 -13.70 -28.01 -19.13
CA ALA A 671 -12.78 -28.18 -18.03
C ALA A 671 -12.43 -29.65 -17.83
N LYS A 672 -11.16 -29.93 -17.54
CA LYS A 672 -10.63 -31.27 -17.28
C LYS A 672 -10.14 -31.36 -15.86
N ARG A 673 -10.41 -32.49 -15.20
CA ARG A 673 -9.92 -32.76 -13.85
C ARG A 673 -8.39 -32.76 -13.87
N VAL A 674 -7.79 -31.97 -12.99
CA VAL A 674 -6.35 -31.97 -12.79
C VAL A 674 -5.99 -33.15 -11.89
N THR A 675 -5.05 -34.00 -12.32
CA THR A 675 -4.79 -35.29 -11.67
C THR A 675 -3.30 -35.64 -11.68
N GLY A 676 -2.75 -36.05 -10.53
CA GLY A 676 -1.46 -36.72 -10.44
C GLY A 676 -1.61 -38.24 -10.38
N ARG A 677 -0.72 -39.01 -11.01
CA ARG A 677 -0.70 -40.48 -10.98
C ARG A 677 0.73 -41.01 -10.88
N VAL A 678 0.86 -42.20 -10.30
CA VAL A 678 2.08 -43.01 -10.39
C VAL A 678 1.74 -44.31 -11.12
N GLN A 679 2.49 -44.60 -12.18
CA GLN A 679 2.29 -45.78 -13.01
C GLN A 679 2.40 -47.06 -12.16
N ASP A 680 1.49 -48.01 -12.39
CA ASP A 680 1.42 -49.31 -11.71
C ASP A 680 1.27 -49.23 -10.18
N GLN A 681 0.82 -48.09 -9.64
CA GLN A 681 0.52 -47.92 -8.21
C GLN A 681 -0.95 -47.57 -8.00
N ALA A 682 -1.64 -48.39 -7.20
CA ALA A 682 -3.00 -48.07 -6.76
C ALA A 682 -2.94 -47.01 -5.66
N THR A 683 -3.46 -45.81 -5.95
CA THR A 683 -3.40 -44.67 -5.04
C THR A 683 -4.72 -43.92 -4.93
N THR A 684 -4.93 -43.24 -3.80
CA THR A 684 -6.00 -42.24 -3.63
C THR A 684 -5.43 -40.84 -3.75
N ASP A 685 -6.14 -39.95 -4.46
CA ASP A 685 -5.71 -38.57 -4.69
C ASP A 685 -6.04 -37.68 -3.47
N TRP A 686 -5.03 -37.03 -2.90
CA TRP A 686 -5.14 -36.22 -1.68
C TRP A 686 -4.56 -34.81 -1.86
N ALA A 687 -4.99 -34.10 -2.90
CA ALA A 687 -4.96 -32.64 -2.96
C ALA A 687 -3.62 -32.01 -3.35
N THR A 688 -3.60 -31.39 -4.53
CA THR A 688 -3.70 -29.92 -4.70
C THR A 688 -3.49 -29.57 -6.17
N THR A 689 -4.03 -28.46 -6.62
CA THR A 689 -3.69 -27.92 -7.94
C THR A 689 -3.43 -26.44 -7.80
N THR A 690 -2.24 -26.01 -8.20
CA THR A 690 -1.82 -24.61 -8.14
C THR A 690 -1.60 -24.12 -9.57
N ALA A 691 -2.56 -23.38 -10.11
CA ALA A 691 -2.27 -22.53 -11.25
C ALA A 691 -1.64 -21.24 -10.75
N ALA A 692 -0.44 -20.93 -11.23
CA ALA A 692 0.20 -19.67 -10.92
C ALA A 692 0.81 -19.05 -12.17
N TRP A 693 0.75 -17.73 -12.25
CA TRP A 693 1.27 -16.98 -13.37
C TRP A 693 2.00 -15.75 -12.86
N THR A 694 3.16 -15.50 -13.44
CA THR A 694 3.95 -14.30 -13.14
C THR A 694 3.51 -13.19 -14.09
N THR A 695 3.09 -12.07 -13.52
CA THR A 695 2.76 -10.86 -14.27
C THR A 695 4.03 -10.08 -14.62
N ALA A 696 3.95 -9.16 -15.57
CA ALA A 696 5.13 -8.43 -16.05
C ALA A 696 5.81 -7.50 -15.03
N ASN A 697 5.18 -7.23 -13.88
CA ASN A 697 5.78 -6.48 -12.78
C ASN A 697 6.58 -7.37 -11.79
N GLY A 698 6.66 -8.69 -12.04
CA GLY A 698 7.31 -9.67 -11.17
C GLY A 698 6.42 -10.25 -10.06
N GLU A 699 5.15 -9.88 -9.99
CA GLU A 699 4.16 -10.46 -9.08
C GLU A 699 3.64 -11.80 -9.61
N THR A 700 3.64 -12.81 -8.75
CA THR A 700 3.06 -14.12 -9.05
C THR A 700 1.68 -14.20 -8.41
N VAL A 701 0.65 -14.36 -9.25
CA VAL A 701 -0.70 -14.61 -8.76
C VAL A 701 -1.02 -16.07 -8.97
N SER A 702 -1.50 -16.71 -7.90
CA SER A 702 -1.80 -18.13 -7.88
C SER A 702 -3.21 -18.38 -7.37
N VAL A 703 -3.93 -19.24 -8.06
CA VAL A 703 -5.13 -19.86 -7.50
C VAL A 703 -4.74 -21.26 -7.10
N SER A 704 -4.65 -21.47 -5.80
CA SER A 704 -4.49 -22.79 -5.21
C SER A 704 -5.87 -23.30 -4.82
N ALA A 705 -6.30 -24.37 -5.48
CA ALA A 705 -7.50 -25.08 -5.11
C ALA A 705 -7.11 -26.37 -4.39
N TRP A 706 -7.63 -26.51 -3.17
CA TRP A 706 -7.53 -27.67 -2.30
C TRP A 706 -8.53 -28.71 -2.75
N GLY A 707 -8.02 -29.88 -3.16
CA GLY A 707 -8.87 -31.06 -3.23
C GLY A 707 -8.41 -32.19 -4.12
N GLY A 708 -8.34 -33.37 -3.52
CA GLY A 708 -8.18 -34.65 -4.19
C GLY A 708 -9.53 -35.24 -4.59
N ASP A 709 -9.74 -36.54 -4.40
CA ASP A 709 -10.95 -37.23 -4.86
C ASP A 709 -12.27 -36.66 -4.28
N ASP A 710 -12.26 -36.14 -3.05
CA ASP A 710 -13.45 -35.56 -2.41
C ASP A 710 -13.76 -34.12 -2.86
N TYR A 711 -12.81 -33.42 -3.49
CA TYR A 711 -12.90 -32.00 -3.83
C TYR A 711 -12.18 -31.65 -5.15
N PRO A 712 -12.44 -32.35 -6.27
CA PRO A 712 -11.62 -32.24 -7.48
C PRO A 712 -11.47 -30.81 -7.99
N VAL A 713 -10.25 -30.51 -8.47
CA VAL A 713 -9.93 -29.28 -9.20
C VAL A 713 -9.99 -29.56 -10.69
N TYR A 714 -10.58 -28.62 -11.42
CA TYR A 714 -10.71 -28.66 -12.87
C TYR A 714 -10.00 -27.47 -13.48
N ALA A 715 -9.39 -27.68 -14.64
CA ALA A 715 -8.76 -26.60 -15.39
C ALA A 715 -9.33 -26.52 -16.80
N ILE A 716 -9.61 -25.29 -17.24
CA ILE A 716 -9.93 -25.01 -18.63
C ILE A 716 -8.61 -24.95 -19.40
N PRO A 717 -8.38 -25.84 -20.39
CA PRO A 717 -7.15 -25.82 -21.18
C PRO A 717 -6.91 -24.47 -21.86
N PHE A 718 -5.66 -24.00 -21.80
CA PHE A 718 -5.25 -22.76 -22.44
C PHE A 718 -3.74 -22.74 -22.66
N GLN A 719 -3.30 -22.67 -23.92
CA GLN A 719 -1.89 -22.67 -24.28
C GLN A 719 -1.39 -21.25 -24.59
N HIS A 720 -0.35 -20.81 -23.90
CA HIS A 720 0.35 -19.56 -24.18
C HIS A 720 1.74 -19.53 -23.53
N SER A 721 2.75 -19.04 -24.24
CA SER A 721 4.16 -19.00 -23.77
C SER A 721 4.40 -18.12 -22.54
N ALA A 722 3.57 -17.09 -22.36
CA ALA A 722 3.58 -16.22 -21.18
C ALA A 722 2.92 -16.83 -19.93
N LEU A 723 2.45 -18.10 -20.00
CA LEU A 723 1.77 -18.77 -18.91
C LEU A 723 2.52 -20.05 -18.54
N SER A 724 2.82 -20.25 -17.27
CA SER A 724 3.21 -21.56 -16.74
C SER A 724 2.05 -22.14 -15.92
N PHE A 725 1.91 -23.46 -15.92
CA PHE A 725 0.93 -24.18 -15.14
C PHE A 725 1.66 -25.18 -14.24
N GLY A 726 1.35 -25.15 -12.95
CA GLY A 726 1.93 -26.01 -11.94
C GLY A 726 0.95 -27.08 -11.48
N LEU A 727 1.47 -28.26 -11.16
CA LEU A 727 0.74 -29.30 -10.47
C LEU A 727 1.62 -29.88 -9.36
N GLU A 728 1.06 -29.98 -8.16
CA GLU A 728 1.61 -30.75 -7.04
C GLU A 728 0.50 -31.64 -6.49
N SER A 729 0.64 -32.96 -6.56
CA SER A 729 -0.35 -33.91 -6.04
C SER A 729 0.29 -34.89 -5.08
N ARG A 730 -0.32 -35.04 -3.91
CA ARG A 730 0.02 -36.09 -2.95
C ARG A 730 -0.90 -37.28 -3.16
N LEU A 731 -0.31 -38.45 -3.32
CA LEU A 731 -1.02 -39.71 -3.49
C LEU A 731 -0.65 -40.66 -2.36
N LEU A 732 -1.65 -41.32 -1.76
CA LEU A 732 -1.42 -42.35 -0.75
C LEU A 732 -1.60 -43.73 -1.37
N SER A 733 -0.75 -44.68 -1.00
CA SER A 733 -0.94 -46.08 -1.40
C SER A 733 -2.27 -46.61 -0.86
N VAL A 734 -3.08 -47.24 -1.70
CA VAL A 734 -4.31 -47.92 -1.25
C VAL A 734 -3.99 -49.09 -0.32
N ARG A 735 -2.85 -49.76 -0.53
CA ARG A 735 -2.43 -50.91 0.27
C ARG A 735 -1.83 -50.50 1.61
N ASP A 736 -1.06 -49.41 1.62
CA ASP A 736 -0.24 -48.99 2.75
C ASP A 736 -0.28 -47.46 2.98
N PRO A 737 -1.48 -46.86 3.22
CA PRO A 737 -1.66 -45.41 3.19
C PRO A 737 -0.90 -44.64 4.28
N ARG A 738 -0.41 -45.34 5.32
CA ARG A 738 0.43 -44.77 6.40
C ARG A 738 1.92 -45.09 6.28
N ARG A 739 2.34 -45.87 5.28
CA ARG A 739 3.74 -46.31 5.10
C ARG A 739 4.32 -45.95 3.74
N LEU A 740 3.46 -45.66 2.76
CA LEU A 740 3.87 -45.35 1.41
C LEU A 740 3.04 -44.19 0.84
N ALA A 741 3.73 -43.11 0.46
CA ALA A 741 3.16 -41.95 -0.19
C ALA A 741 3.98 -41.52 -1.41
N PHE A 742 3.34 -40.80 -2.32
CA PHE A 742 3.93 -40.30 -3.56
C PHE A 742 3.64 -38.80 -3.72
N GLU A 743 4.67 -38.01 -4.00
CA GLU A 743 4.58 -36.59 -4.30
C GLU A 743 4.87 -36.35 -5.78
N VAL A 744 3.81 -36.12 -6.54
CA VAL A 744 3.86 -35.84 -7.97
C VAL A 744 3.95 -34.34 -8.17
N ALA A 745 4.99 -33.87 -8.85
CA ALA A 745 5.20 -32.47 -9.20
C ALA A 745 5.36 -32.32 -10.72
N HIS A 746 4.76 -31.28 -11.31
CA HIS A 746 4.91 -30.96 -12.72
C HIS A 746 4.79 -29.46 -13.00
N ILE A 747 5.54 -28.98 -13.98
CA ILE A 747 5.44 -27.62 -14.50
C ILE A 747 5.30 -27.70 -16.02
N SER A 748 4.17 -27.26 -16.55
CA SER A 748 3.98 -26.96 -17.96
C SER A 748 4.35 -25.50 -18.21
N ARG A 749 5.31 -25.24 -19.11
CA ARG A 749 5.81 -23.87 -19.40
C ARG A 749 5.02 -23.10 -20.44
N ASN A 750 4.05 -23.74 -21.10
CA ASN A 750 3.29 -23.18 -22.23
C ASN A 750 1.79 -23.09 -21.93
N GLY A 751 1.41 -22.97 -20.66
CA GLY A 751 0.04 -22.82 -20.21
C GLY A 751 -0.59 -24.11 -19.69
N ILE A 752 -1.91 -24.06 -19.48
CA ILE A 752 -2.72 -25.17 -18.98
C ILE A 752 -2.84 -26.22 -20.09
N PRO A 753 -2.30 -27.44 -19.90
CA PRO A 753 -2.32 -28.50 -20.92
C PRO A 753 -3.76 -28.93 -21.25
N VAL A 754 -3.95 -29.49 -22.46
CA VAL A 754 -5.22 -30.06 -22.91
C VAL A 754 -5.68 -31.19 -21.98
N ASP A 755 -4.72 -31.99 -21.53
CA ASP A 755 -4.91 -32.96 -20.46
C ASP A 755 -4.02 -32.56 -19.27
N PRO A 756 -4.59 -32.07 -18.16
CA PRO A 756 -3.86 -31.72 -16.94
C PRO A 756 -3.59 -32.95 -16.04
N THR A 757 -3.48 -34.14 -16.64
CA THR A 757 -3.03 -35.36 -15.97
C THR A 757 -1.50 -35.49 -16.06
N THR A 758 -0.83 -35.66 -14.92
CA THR A 758 0.60 -36.01 -14.86
C THR A 758 0.76 -37.43 -14.36
N THR A 759 1.46 -38.28 -15.12
CA THR A 759 1.82 -39.63 -14.71
C THR A 759 3.33 -39.73 -14.50
N GLN A 760 3.76 -40.19 -13.32
CA GLN A 760 5.15 -40.45 -12.96
C GLN A 760 5.42 -41.95 -12.89
N THR A 761 6.62 -42.37 -13.28
CA THR A 761 7.14 -43.70 -12.97
C THR A 761 8.01 -43.64 -11.73
N LEU A 762 8.19 -44.75 -10.99
CA LEU A 762 9.07 -44.78 -9.82
C LEU A 762 10.52 -44.39 -10.18
N GLY A 763 10.99 -44.69 -11.40
CA GLY A 763 12.32 -44.30 -11.88
C GLY A 763 12.51 -42.79 -12.04
N GLN A 764 11.42 -42.04 -12.21
CA GLN A 764 11.42 -40.56 -12.27
C GLN A 764 11.33 -39.91 -10.88
N MET A 765 11.18 -40.71 -9.83
CA MET A 765 11.02 -40.25 -8.46
C MET A 765 12.25 -40.62 -7.62
N ALA A 766 12.57 -39.78 -6.64
CA ALA A 766 13.52 -40.09 -5.58
C ALA A 766 12.78 -40.82 -4.46
N LYS A 767 13.35 -41.92 -3.97
CA LYS A 767 12.84 -42.62 -2.79
C LYS A 767 13.40 -41.95 -1.53
N VAL A 768 12.54 -41.51 -0.64
CA VAL A 768 12.93 -40.93 0.65
C VAL A 768 12.34 -41.74 1.79
N VAL A 769 13.20 -42.37 2.56
CA VAL A 769 12.83 -43.15 3.74
C VAL A 769 12.93 -42.21 4.94
N ASN A 770 11.78 -41.78 5.45
CA ASN A 770 11.68 -40.93 6.62
C ASN A 770 11.51 -41.79 7.86
N THR A 771 12.44 -41.72 8.79
CA THR A 771 12.40 -42.48 10.05
C THR A 771 12.43 -41.53 11.23
N LEU A 772 11.44 -41.62 12.12
CA LEU A 772 11.48 -40.98 13.43
C LEU A 772 11.92 -42.03 14.47
N ALA A 773 13.15 -41.91 14.96
CA ALA A 773 13.69 -42.76 16.03
C ALA A 773 13.36 -42.11 17.39
N ASN A 774 12.72 -42.83 18.30
CA ASN A 774 12.03 -42.23 19.45
C ASN A 774 12.91 -41.89 20.68
N GLN A 775 12.48 -40.92 21.51
CA GLN A 775 12.77 -40.77 22.95
C GLN A 775 11.53 -40.46 23.87
N SER A 776 10.29 -40.26 23.38
CA SER A 776 9.08 -40.03 24.22
C SER A 776 7.79 -40.68 23.66
N ALA A 777 6.75 -40.86 24.48
CA ALA A 777 5.53 -41.62 24.17
C ALA A 777 4.53 -40.94 23.19
N ALA A 778 5.01 -40.41 22.06
CA ALA A 778 4.16 -39.76 21.07
C ALA A 778 3.25 -40.75 20.32
N THR A 779 1.93 -40.56 20.38
CA THR A 779 0.96 -41.49 19.78
C THR A 779 0.53 -41.15 18.35
N ARG A 780 0.69 -39.89 17.87
CA ARG A 780 0.23 -39.48 16.54
C ARG A 780 1.08 -38.38 15.92
N GLY A 781 1.26 -38.41 14.61
CA GLY A 781 1.82 -37.29 13.86
C GLY A 781 1.90 -37.56 12.37
N GLY A 782 2.81 -36.92 11.64
CA GLY A 782 2.92 -37.14 10.20
C GLY A 782 4.15 -36.52 9.56
N PHE A 783 4.50 -37.04 8.38
CA PHE A 783 5.56 -36.53 7.53
C PHE A 783 4.98 -35.74 6.36
N GLU A 784 5.67 -34.70 5.93
CA GLU A 784 5.25 -33.80 4.88
C GLU A 784 6.42 -33.55 3.94
N ALA A 785 6.13 -33.48 2.64
CA ALA A 785 7.06 -33.08 1.59
C ALA A 785 6.38 -32.04 0.69
N THR A 786 7.09 -30.98 0.35
CA THR A 786 6.55 -29.84 -0.39
C THR A 786 7.58 -29.28 -1.36
N THR A 787 7.15 -28.80 -2.51
CA THR A 787 8.05 -28.13 -3.47
C THR A 787 7.50 -26.79 -3.96
N ALA A 788 8.36 -25.95 -4.53
CA ALA A 788 7.97 -24.67 -5.09
C ALA A 788 7.48 -24.86 -6.53
N ILE A 789 6.19 -24.63 -6.78
CA ILE A 789 5.59 -24.77 -8.11
C ILE A 789 4.67 -23.58 -8.40
N PRO A 790 5.02 -22.69 -9.34
CA PRO A 790 6.32 -22.41 -9.99
C PRO A 790 7.37 -21.78 -9.03
N PRO A 791 8.62 -21.48 -9.47
CA PRO A 791 9.65 -20.91 -8.61
C PRO A 791 9.17 -19.68 -7.81
N GLY A 792 9.24 -19.75 -6.48
CA GLY A 792 8.81 -18.69 -5.56
C GLY A 792 7.40 -18.86 -4.97
N VAL A 793 6.59 -19.77 -5.52
CA VAL A 793 5.29 -20.17 -4.92
C VAL A 793 5.52 -21.43 -4.12
N HIS A 794 5.66 -21.31 -2.80
CA HIS A 794 5.73 -22.47 -1.92
C HIS A 794 4.37 -22.77 -1.34
N TRP A 795 4.03 -24.04 -1.25
CA TRP A 795 2.79 -24.50 -0.66
C TRP A 795 3.09 -25.60 0.36
N SER A 796 2.22 -25.77 1.36
CA SER A 796 2.36 -26.89 2.31
C SER A 796 1.21 -27.89 2.22
N GLY A 797 1.56 -29.15 2.08
CA GLY A 797 0.64 -30.27 1.98
C GLY A 797 0.05 -30.71 3.31
N MET A 798 -0.83 -31.70 3.24
CA MET A 798 -1.30 -32.42 4.43
C MET A 798 -0.34 -33.56 4.74
N GLY A 799 0.46 -33.44 5.80
CA GLY A 799 1.38 -34.51 6.19
C GLY A 799 0.69 -35.88 6.26
N VAL A 800 1.36 -36.92 5.78
CA VAL A 800 0.91 -38.30 5.82
C VAL A 800 0.85 -38.73 7.27
N GLY A 801 -0.36 -38.94 7.77
CA GLY A 801 -0.60 -39.32 9.17
C GLY A 801 -0.03 -40.70 9.48
N VAL A 802 0.80 -40.79 10.52
CA VAL A 802 1.41 -42.04 11.00
C VAL A 802 1.36 -42.11 12.53
N ASP A 803 1.34 -43.33 13.07
CA ASP A 803 1.52 -43.57 14.50
C ASP A 803 3.02 -43.75 14.76
N PHE A 804 3.60 -42.97 15.69
CA PHE A 804 5.04 -42.97 15.94
C PHE A 804 5.43 -43.94 17.07
N PRO A 805 6.66 -44.50 17.09
CA PRO A 805 7.72 -44.38 16.07
C PRO A 805 7.33 -45.04 14.74
N SER A 806 7.76 -44.47 13.63
CA SER A 806 7.39 -44.93 12.30
C SER A 806 8.47 -44.66 11.28
N THR A 807 8.42 -45.47 10.23
CA THR A 807 9.12 -45.23 8.97
C THR A 807 8.09 -45.03 7.87
N LEU A 808 8.14 -43.88 7.20
CA LEU A 808 7.36 -43.60 6.01
C LEU A 808 8.28 -43.52 4.80
N THR A 809 7.97 -44.29 3.77
CA THR A 809 8.59 -44.11 2.45
C THR A 809 7.78 -43.11 1.65
N MET A 810 8.41 -42.01 1.24
CA MET A 810 7.88 -41.04 0.30
C MET A 810 8.65 -41.13 -1.01
N TYR A 811 7.96 -41.35 -2.11
CA TYR A 811 8.54 -41.13 -3.44
C TYR A 811 8.23 -39.71 -3.85
N VAL A 812 9.23 -38.91 -4.21
CA VAL A 812 9.04 -37.52 -4.63
C VAL A 812 9.56 -37.31 -6.03
N THR A 813 8.89 -36.50 -6.85
CA THR A 813 9.32 -36.27 -8.23
C THR A 813 10.74 -35.67 -8.27
N GLY A 814 11.64 -36.30 -9.02
CA GLY A 814 13.02 -35.84 -9.15
C GLY A 814 13.15 -34.53 -9.93
N GLY A 815 14.25 -33.79 -9.71
CA GLY A 815 14.52 -32.53 -10.41
C GLY A 815 13.85 -31.29 -9.80
N PHE A 816 13.10 -31.46 -8.71
CA PHE A 816 12.54 -30.40 -7.89
C PHE A 816 13.35 -30.20 -6.61
N THR A 817 13.22 -29.02 -6.01
CA THR A 817 13.76 -28.74 -4.66
C THR A 817 12.65 -28.99 -3.65
N TRP A 818 12.87 -29.91 -2.73
CA TRP A 818 11.88 -30.35 -1.75
C TRP A 818 12.23 -29.85 -0.35
N ASP A 819 11.22 -29.38 0.36
CA ASP A 819 11.26 -29.18 1.80
C ASP A 819 10.51 -30.35 2.44
N MET A 820 11.10 -30.97 3.46
CA MET A 820 10.49 -32.06 4.21
C MET A 820 10.30 -31.67 5.66
N SER A 821 9.21 -32.10 6.28
CA SER A 821 8.98 -31.89 7.70
C SER A 821 8.29 -33.06 8.37
N VAL A 822 8.50 -33.18 9.68
CA VAL A 822 7.77 -34.11 10.56
C VAL A 822 7.06 -33.30 11.64
N ARG A 823 5.83 -33.66 11.96
CA ARG A 823 5.05 -33.09 13.07
C ARG A 823 4.60 -34.20 14.00
N VAL A 824 4.78 -34.02 15.29
CA VAL A 824 4.43 -35.01 16.32
C VAL A 824 3.52 -34.35 17.35
N TYR A 825 2.36 -34.96 17.61
CA TYR A 825 1.39 -34.50 18.59
C TYR A 825 1.51 -35.33 19.87
N GLU A 826 1.94 -34.69 20.94
CA GLU A 826 2.03 -35.31 22.27
C GLU A 826 0.77 -35.03 23.11
N PRO A 827 0.28 -36.02 23.88
CA PRO A 827 -0.86 -35.82 24.77
C PRO A 827 -0.59 -34.70 25.79
N GLY A 828 -1.49 -33.72 25.88
CA GLY A 828 -1.41 -32.62 26.85
C GLY A 828 -0.59 -31.40 26.40
N VAL A 829 0.07 -31.45 25.24
CA VAL A 829 0.81 -30.31 24.65
C VAL A 829 -0.04 -29.67 23.54
N GLY A 830 -0.20 -28.34 23.58
CA GLY A 830 -1.10 -27.61 22.67
C GLY A 830 -0.59 -27.44 21.23
N ASP A 831 0.73 -27.42 21.02
CA ASP A 831 1.35 -27.32 19.69
C ASP A 831 2.25 -28.54 19.41
N PRO A 832 2.29 -29.07 18.18
CA PRO A 832 3.09 -30.25 17.84
C PRO A 832 4.60 -29.95 17.80
N VAL A 833 5.42 -30.90 18.24
CA VAL A 833 6.88 -30.88 18.04
C VAL A 833 7.17 -31.05 16.55
N ARG A 834 8.02 -30.18 15.99
CA ARG A 834 8.29 -30.12 14.54
C ARG A 834 9.77 -30.25 14.23
N GLY A 835 10.09 -31.07 13.22
CA GLY A 835 11.40 -31.10 12.56
C GLY A 835 11.24 -30.73 11.09
N GLU A 836 12.21 -30.02 10.51
CA GLU A 836 12.15 -29.60 9.11
C GLU A 836 13.54 -29.65 8.46
N LYS A 837 13.62 -30.08 7.20
CA LYS A 837 14.81 -30.08 6.35
C LYS A 837 14.45 -29.41 5.03
N ARG A 838 15.10 -28.30 4.70
CA ARG A 838 14.75 -27.48 3.52
C ARG A 838 15.79 -27.57 2.42
N GLY A 839 15.38 -27.24 1.19
CA GLY A 839 16.29 -27.10 0.06
C GLY A 839 16.85 -28.42 -0.46
N LEU A 840 16.18 -29.54 -0.23
CA LEU A 840 16.66 -30.86 -0.61
C LEU A 840 16.57 -31.04 -2.13
N LYS A 841 17.72 -31.18 -2.79
CA LYS A 841 17.81 -31.55 -4.20
C LYS A 841 17.82 -33.07 -4.33
N LEU A 842 16.65 -33.64 -4.59
CA LEU A 842 16.44 -35.09 -4.63
C LEU A 842 16.41 -35.54 -6.09
N GLU A 843 17.34 -36.42 -6.47
CA GLU A 843 17.49 -36.89 -7.84
C GLU A 843 16.67 -38.17 -8.08
N ALA A 844 16.08 -38.25 -9.27
CA ALA A 844 15.31 -39.40 -9.71
C ALA A 844 16.13 -40.71 -9.63
N GLY A 845 15.50 -41.80 -9.20
CA GLY A 845 16.12 -43.12 -9.06
C GLY A 845 17.06 -43.28 -7.86
N LYS A 846 17.37 -42.21 -7.11
CA LYS A 846 18.19 -42.30 -5.90
C LYS A 846 17.34 -42.56 -4.65
N THR A 847 17.96 -43.16 -3.65
CA THR A 847 17.37 -43.37 -2.32
C THR A 847 18.06 -42.50 -1.29
N TYR A 848 17.26 -41.81 -0.47
CA TYR A 848 17.71 -40.94 0.60
C TYR A 848 17.10 -41.42 1.92
N ASN A 849 17.89 -41.46 2.99
CA ASN A 849 17.42 -41.82 4.32
C ASN A 849 17.43 -40.56 5.19
N LEU A 850 16.26 -40.15 5.68
CA LEU A 850 16.11 -39.02 6.57
C LEU A 850 15.71 -39.52 7.96
N THR A 851 16.67 -39.51 8.87
CA THR A 851 16.37 -39.69 10.30
C THR A 851 16.00 -38.34 10.91
N TRP A 852 14.92 -38.36 11.67
CA TRP A 852 14.38 -37.25 12.43
C TRP A 852 14.64 -37.53 13.91
N ASN A 853 15.36 -36.62 14.57
CA ASN A 853 15.58 -36.65 16.01
C ASN A 853 14.89 -35.40 16.56
N LEU A 854 13.73 -35.58 17.17
CA LEU A 854 13.00 -34.48 17.81
C LEU A 854 13.35 -34.48 19.29
N PRO A 855 13.57 -33.31 19.91
CA PRO A 855 13.73 -33.23 21.36
C PRO A 855 12.45 -33.75 22.04
N ALA A 856 12.61 -34.49 23.14
CA ALA A 856 11.49 -34.74 24.05
C ALA A 856 11.02 -33.38 24.60
N SER A 857 9.70 -33.16 24.63
CA SER A 857 9.10 -31.93 25.17
C SER A 857 9.44 -31.70 26.63
#